data_AF-Q1IST1-F1
#
_entry.id   AF-Q1IST1-F1
#
_cell.length_a   1.000
_cell.length_b   1.000
_cell.length_c   1.000
_cell.angle_alpha   90.00
_cell.angle_beta   90.00
_cell.angle_gamma   90.00
#
_symmetry.space_group_name_H-M   'P 1'
#
loop_
_entity.id
_entity.type
_entity.pdbx_description
1 polymer ?
#
loop_
_entity_poly.entity_id
_entity_poly.type
_entity_poly.pdbx_seq_one_letter_code
_entity_poly.pdbx_strand_id
1 'polypeptide(L)'
;MSRSSIRWLTSVFSLSLLLSPALRAQNQADNQTHRVGEPFVIWELKHDVSPPLRDMARWSQPPHAKHEAEPVRRIPMPPFPPAQQDAVIQRQSLTTNLAASTGLNFEGLGNGQYGFTVNSAPPDTDGYVGTTQYVQEVNSSYAVFNKSTGALIAGPFGTNSLWSGFGGGCQSNDDGDGIVLFDKAAQRWVITQFSVSSTPYLECIAVSTSADATGTYTRYSFQYSNFPDYPKLGVWPDGYYMSFNMFNGTTNAFLGAQACVANRAKMIAGQTANQVCFQQSSSVGGLLPSDLDGATPPPTGAPDYYFTYGTNSLQMYKFHVDWTTTSNSTFTGPTNISVASFTPLCSGGTCVPQPSTTNKLDSLADRLMFRVAYRNFGSHESLAISHSVTGGVRWYEIQNPAGTPTVAQQGTFGPDGSTRWMPSVAMDQAGDMAIGYSVSSSSVSPSVRISGRVPTDPSGTLETETSVVAGAGSQNGTLTRWGDYSAMTVDPVDDCTFWFTEEYMKTTGTFNWNTRIVSFKFPGCGSSGPTGSVSPTSLTFASTTVGSTSASQPITLSNSSSTALSITSIAASGDFAQTNNCGSSLAANSSCTINVTFTPTATGTRTGTLTVSDNASNSPQTVSLTGTGASSGTPQATLSPTSLTFGSTNVGTTSAAQNITLTNGGSATLSISGIGISGDFAQSNNCGTSVGAGGSCTISVTFTPTTTGTRTGTLSVTDNATGSPQSAGLTGTGATGGGGGPQTALYSSTLKAPQCATVGSSCDSGTSLLNGRDTMSGGAEPNQPNTINSSCADGTSGTYHSDESVDRVQIATSDGTSFAPGKTVTVSATVWAYSTYTSDHLDLYYAANANSPTWTAIQTNITPAGSGARTITGTFTLPSGSLQAVRANFRYQGSASSCSTGAYDDHDDLVFAVGSAAPDYSLSASPSSVSVIQGSNANSTITVTPTGGFSGSVSLSASGLPAGVTAVFNPTSTTSTSTLTFTASSTATLGTSTVTITGTSGTTTHTTNVTLTVNSPGGGAQTAVYSSTLKAPQCASSGTSCDSGTSLLLGRGTMSGGTEVNHPNTINNSCTDGNSGTFHSDESNDRLVIASTDGTALTHGKTAKITATVWAWNTGSSDSLDLYYAANASSPTWVLIGTLTPTAGGQQTLSTTFTLPTGSVQAIRANFRYQGSASSCSTGSYDDHDDLVFAVQ
;
A
#
# COMPACT_ATOMS: atom_id res chain seq x y z
N MET A 1 -17.15 -80.30 -11.10
CA MET A 1 -15.86 -80.94 -10.71
C MET A 1 -14.79 -79.84 -10.69
N SER A 2 -13.75 -79.83 -9.85
CA SER A 2 -13.53 -80.40 -8.51
C SER A 2 -12.24 -79.78 -7.89
N ARG A 3 -12.26 -79.43 -6.59
CA ARG A 3 -11.19 -79.43 -5.53
C ARG A 3 -9.67 -79.44 -5.87
N SER A 4 -8.71 -79.02 -5.01
CA SER A 4 -8.61 -78.21 -3.76
C SER A 4 -7.14 -78.23 -3.23
N SER A 5 -6.71 -77.21 -2.46
CA SER A 5 -5.64 -77.21 -1.41
C SER A 5 -4.16 -77.56 -1.79
N ILE A 6 -3.05 -77.03 -1.23
CA ILE A 6 -2.64 -76.23 -0.02
C ILE A 6 -1.95 -77.03 1.12
N ARG A 7 -0.77 -76.53 1.58
CA ARG A 7 0.21 -77.01 2.62
C ARG A 7 1.10 -78.20 2.23
N TRP A 8 2.29 -78.45 2.78
CA TRP A 8 3.12 -77.83 3.87
C TRP A 8 4.56 -77.52 3.35
N LEU A 9 5.70 -77.36 4.06
CA LEU A 9 6.15 -77.46 5.48
C LEU A 9 7.37 -76.52 5.74
N THR A 10 8.24 -76.80 6.73
CA THR A 10 9.24 -75.89 7.33
C THR A 10 10.49 -76.60 7.91
N SER A 11 11.67 -75.94 7.94
CA SER A 11 12.85 -76.08 8.86
C SER A 11 14.08 -75.38 8.23
N VAL A 12 15.15 -74.92 8.91
CA VAL A 12 15.76 -75.17 10.24
C VAL A 12 16.07 -73.82 10.95
N PHE A 13 16.33 -73.83 12.28
CA PHE A 13 16.62 -72.64 13.11
C PHE A 13 17.94 -72.79 13.91
N SER A 14 18.45 -71.68 14.45
CA SER A 14 19.46 -71.55 15.54
C SER A 14 20.93 -71.91 15.26
N LEU A 15 21.83 -70.91 15.34
CA LEU A 15 22.64 -70.66 16.55
C LEU A 15 23.58 -69.43 16.43
N SER A 16 23.23 -68.31 17.07
CA SER A 16 24.21 -67.31 17.57
C SER A 16 23.49 -66.29 18.46
N LEU A 17 23.87 -66.19 19.74
CA LEU A 17 23.27 -65.26 20.70
C LEU A 17 24.36 -64.64 21.59
N LEU A 18 24.67 -63.36 21.39
CA LEU A 18 25.43 -62.51 22.33
C LEU A 18 25.34 -61.04 21.87
N LEU A 19 24.35 -60.31 22.40
CA LEU A 19 24.18 -58.86 22.21
C LEU A 19 23.55 -58.26 23.48
N SER A 20 23.95 -57.04 23.82
CA SER A 20 23.81 -56.48 25.17
C SER A 20 22.39 -56.12 25.58
N PRO A 21 22.05 -56.04 26.89
CA PRO A 21 20.69 -55.77 27.37
C PRO A 21 20.09 -54.40 27.00
N ALA A 22 20.90 -53.45 26.52
CA ALA A 22 20.55 -52.04 26.40
C ALA A 22 19.37 -51.73 25.45
N LEU A 23 19.15 -52.53 24.39
CA LEU A 23 18.11 -52.27 23.38
C LEU A 23 16.67 -52.62 23.82
N ARG A 24 16.43 -53.04 25.07
CA ARG A 24 15.10 -53.44 25.57
C ARG A 24 14.37 -52.40 26.43
N ALA A 25 14.89 -51.17 26.51
CA ALA A 25 14.36 -50.13 27.40
C ALA A 25 13.69 -48.92 26.70
N GLN A 26 13.76 -48.80 25.37
CA GLN A 26 13.42 -47.55 24.67
C GLN A 26 11.94 -47.34 24.32
N ASN A 27 11.09 -48.39 24.40
CA ASN A 27 9.66 -48.28 24.12
C ASN A 27 8.84 -48.41 25.42
N GLN A 28 8.83 -47.34 26.24
CA GLN A 28 7.79 -47.16 27.24
C GLN A 28 6.81 -46.08 26.78
N ALA A 29 5.58 -46.49 26.51
CA ALA A 29 4.45 -45.59 26.40
C ALA A 29 4.12 -44.99 27.78
N ASP A 30 3.48 -43.81 27.79
CA ASP A 30 2.91 -43.25 29.01
C ASP A 30 1.81 -44.16 29.57
N ASN A 31 2.12 -44.83 30.67
CA ASN A 31 1.32 -45.87 31.33
C ASN A 31 1.55 -45.86 32.86
N GLN A 32 2.04 -44.75 33.42
CA GLN A 32 2.43 -44.63 34.83
C GLN A 32 1.76 -43.43 35.51
N THR A 33 1.46 -43.57 36.80
CA THR A 33 1.04 -42.43 37.63
C THR A 33 2.25 -41.58 38.00
N HIS A 34 2.52 -40.54 37.21
CA HIS A 34 3.62 -39.61 37.45
C HIS A 34 3.45 -38.86 38.77
N ARG A 35 4.58 -38.50 39.36
CA ARG A 35 4.62 -37.67 40.57
C ARG A 35 4.61 -36.20 40.18
N VAL A 36 3.78 -35.42 40.86
CA VAL A 36 3.66 -33.98 40.63
C VAL A 36 5.03 -33.31 40.82
N GLY A 37 5.50 -32.60 39.79
CA GLY A 37 6.77 -31.87 39.80
C GLY A 37 8.04 -32.70 39.56
N GLU A 38 7.98 -34.03 39.40
CA GLU A 38 9.13 -34.84 38.98
C GLU A 38 9.19 -34.94 37.43
N PRO A 39 10.39 -34.85 36.79
CA PRO A 39 10.53 -34.97 35.34
C PRO A 39 10.33 -36.42 34.88
N PHE A 40 9.56 -36.59 33.80
CA PHE A 40 9.45 -37.88 33.08
C PHE A 40 9.65 -37.68 31.57
N VAL A 41 9.85 -38.79 30.85
CA VAL A 41 10.14 -38.79 29.41
C VAL A 41 9.06 -39.56 28.65
N ILE A 42 8.43 -38.92 27.67
CA ILE A 42 7.57 -39.59 26.68
C ILE A 42 8.40 -39.78 25.41
N TRP A 43 8.50 -41.01 24.92
CA TRP A 43 9.10 -41.28 23.60
C TRP A 43 8.01 -41.26 22.52
N GLU A 44 8.41 -40.93 21.29
CA GLU A 44 7.55 -41.13 20.13
C GLU A 44 7.07 -42.59 20.03
N LEU A 45 5.84 -42.81 19.55
CA LEU A 45 5.39 -44.12 19.09
C LEU A 45 5.91 -44.41 17.66
N LYS A 46 5.95 -43.37 16.83
CA LYS A 46 6.39 -43.43 15.43
C LYS A 46 6.86 -42.03 14.99
N HIS A 47 7.83 -42.02 14.07
CA HIS A 47 7.97 -40.93 13.10
C HIS A 47 8.08 -41.45 11.66
N ASP A 48 7.84 -40.58 10.67
CA ASP A 48 8.27 -40.73 9.27
C ASP A 48 8.38 -39.36 8.56
N VAL A 49 8.67 -39.36 7.26
CA VAL A 49 8.58 -38.16 6.41
C VAL A 49 7.46 -38.35 5.38
N SER A 50 6.59 -37.36 5.26
CA SER A 50 5.46 -37.34 4.33
C SER A 50 5.91 -37.10 2.88
N PRO A 51 5.08 -37.46 1.88
CA PRO A 51 5.12 -36.81 0.57
C PRO A 51 4.89 -35.29 0.68
N PRO A 52 5.09 -34.50 -0.39
CA PRO A 52 4.75 -33.08 -0.36
C PRO A 52 3.25 -32.89 -0.16
N LEU A 53 2.83 -31.95 0.70
CA LEU A 53 1.41 -31.70 0.98
C LEU A 53 0.63 -31.40 -0.31
N ARG A 54 1.22 -30.67 -1.26
CA ARG A 54 0.60 -30.37 -2.57
C ARG A 54 0.19 -31.62 -3.37
N ASP A 55 0.82 -32.77 -3.11
CA ASP A 55 0.51 -34.06 -3.73
C ASP A 55 -0.46 -34.88 -2.87
N MET A 56 -0.35 -34.79 -1.54
CA MET A 56 -1.23 -35.45 -0.56
C MET A 56 -2.66 -34.88 -0.56
N ALA A 57 -2.80 -33.59 -0.90
CA ALA A 57 -4.07 -32.87 -1.06
C ALA A 57 -5.07 -33.54 -2.03
N ARG A 58 -4.62 -34.49 -2.86
CA ARG A 58 -5.50 -35.28 -3.75
C ARG A 58 -6.18 -36.46 -3.05
N TRP A 59 -5.72 -36.81 -1.85
CA TRP A 59 -6.15 -38.00 -1.09
C TRP A 59 -6.84 -37.65 0.24
N SER A 60 -6.77 -36.38 0.67
CA SER A 60 -7.54 -35.88 1.81
C SER A 60 -9.04 -36.08 1.58
N GLN A 61 -9.73 -36.65 2.56
CA GLN A 61 -11.19 -36.57 2.60
C GLN A 61 -11.60 -35.09 2.79
N PRO A 62 -12.79 -34.67 2.32
CA PRO A 62 -13.35 -33.40 2.77
C PRO A 62 -13.55 -33.43 4.30
N PRO A 63 -13.54 -32.27 4.99
CA PRO A 63 -13.75 -32.19 6.44
C PRO A 63 -15.01 -32.92 6.89
N HIS A 64 -14.98 -33.43 8.13
CA HIS A 64 -16.02 -34.30 8.68
C HIS A 64 -17.45 -33.75 8.46
N ALA A 65 -18.28 -34.49 7.72
CA ALA A 65 -19.66 -34.11 7.41
C ALA A 65 -20.65 -34.26 8.59
N LYS A 66 -20.16 -34.10 9.83
CA LYS A 66 -20.93 -34.08 11.08
C LYS A 66 -20.65 -32.78 11.79
N HIS A 67 -21.70 -32.19 12.36
CA HIS A 67 -21.58 -31.05 13.25
C HIS A 67 -21.10 -31.51 14.64
N GLU A 68 -19.87 -31.13 15.02
CA GLU A 68 -19.23 -31.42 16.30
C GLU A 68 -19.39 -30.22 17.25
N ALA A 69 -19.97 -30.43 18.43
CA ALA A 69 -20.25 -29.38 19.43
C ALA A 69 -19.59 -29.73 20.76
N GLU A 70 -18.30 -29.42 20.90
CA GLU A 70 -17.50 -29.90 22.03
C GLU A 70 -17.93 -29.28 23.38
N PRO A 71 -18.18 -30.11 24.41
CA PRO A 71 -18.66 -29.64 25.71
C PRO A 71 -17.55 -28.96 26.50
N VAL A 72 -17.85 -27.83 27.14
CA VAL A 72 -16.84 -27.01 27.81
C VAL A 72 -16.21 -27.72 29.01
N ARG A 73 -14.96 -28.14 28.87
CA ARG A 73 -14.14 -28.70 29.96
C ARG A 73 -13.54 -27.53 30.77
N ARG A 74 -14.06 -27.34 31.98
CA ARG A 74 -13.63 -26.25 32.88
C ARG A 74 -12.43 -26.66 33.72
N ILE A 75 -11.46 -25.77 33.81
CA ILE A 75 -10.35 -25.84 34.76
C ILE A 75 -10.71 -25.13 36.08
N PRO A 76 -10.12 -25.52 37.23
CA PRO A 76 -10.35 -24.82 38.49
C PRO A 76 -9.76 -23.40 38.48
N MET A 77 -10.62 -22.40 38.63
CA MET A 77 -10.19 -21.00 38.72
C MET A 77 -9.60 -20.66 40.10
N PRO A 78 -8.63 -19.73 40.18
CA PRO A 78 -8.22 -19.10 41.44
C PRO A 78 -9.40 -18.44 42.18
N PRO A 79 -9.38 -18.35 43.52
CA PRO A 79 -10.45 -17.71 44.28
C PRO A 79 -10.41 -16.19 44.13
N PHE A 80 -11.38 -15.62 43.40
CA PHE A 80 -11.57 -14.17 43.30
C PHE A 80 -12.57 -13.63 44.34
N PRO A 81 -12.34 -12.44 44.91
CA PRO A 81 -13.36 -11.69 45.62
C PRO A 81 -14.53 -11.29 44.69
N PRO A 82 -15.68 -10.86 45.24
CA PRO A 82 -16.72 -10.19 44.48
C PRO A 82 -16.18 -8.98 43.69
N ALA A 83 -16.84 -8.66 42.57
CA ALA A 83 -16.41 -7.70 41.55
C ALA A 83 -15.54 -6.54 42.07
N GLN A 84 -14.25 -6.58 41.69
CA GLN A 84 -13.25 -5.65 42.18
C GLN A 84 -13.15 -4.41 41.27
N GLN A 85 -12.69 -3.29 41.82
CA GLN A 85 -12.33 -2.13 41.01
C GLN A 85 -11.09 -2.44 40.17
N ASP A 86 -11.22 -2.30 38.85
CA ASP A 86 -10.07 -2.20 37.96
C ASP A 86 -9.50 -0.77 38.05
N ALA A 87 -8.21 -0.66 38.37
CA ALA A 87 -7.50 0.60 38.53
C ALA A 87 -6.80 1.08 37.23
N VAL A 88 -6.72 0.23 36.20
CA VAL A 88 -6.02 0.49 34.93
C VAL A 88 -6.97 0.39 33.72
N ILE A 89 -8.26 0.58 33.94
CA ILE A 89 -9.28 0.51 32.88
C ILE A 89 -9.42 1.81 32.10
N GLN A 90 -9.00 1.76 30.84
CA GLN A 90 -9.19 2.80 29.83
C GLN A 90 -10.64 2.79 29.34
N ARG A 91 -11.48 3.62 29.97
CA ARG A 91 -12.92 3.79 29.67
C ARG A 91 -13.23 4.78 28.54
N GLN A 92 -12.20 5.37 27.93
CA GLN A 92 -12.29 6.28 26.79
C GLN A 92 -11.08 6.02 25.89
N SER A 93 -11.30 5.94 24.58
CA SER A 93 -10.19 5.94 23.63
C SER A 93 -9.36 7.21 23.79
N LEU A 94 -8.06 7.15 23.51
CA LEU A 94 -7.28 8.37 23.32
C LEU A 94 -7.84 9.18 22.14
N THR A 95 -7.54 10.47 22.09
CA THR A 95 -7.76 11.30 20.89
C THR A 95 -6.80 10.96 19.75
N THR A 96 -5.78 10.14 20.02
CA THR A 96 -4.85 9.57 19.05
C THR A 96 -5.52 8.42 18.32
N ASN A 97 -5.74 8.59 17.02
CA ASN A 97 -6.13 7.49 16.13
C ASN A 97 -5.05 6.40 16.11
N LEU A 98 -5.42 5.15 15.85
CA LEU A 98 -4.47 4.04 15.68
C LEU A 98 -3.43 4.41 14.62
N ALA A 99 -2.16 4.49 15.02
CA ALA A 99 -1.07 4.90 14.13
C ALA A 99 -0.74 3.83 13.08
N ALA A 100 -1.05 2.56 13.36
CA ALA A 100 -0.78 1.45 12.47
C ALA A 100 -1.61 1.49 11.18
N SER A 101 -0.94 1.35 10.03
CA SER A 101 -1.58 1.21 8.73
C SER A 101 -1.99 -0.24 8.48
N THR A 102 -3.23 -0.46 8.07
CA THR A 102 -3.73 -1.79 7.66
C THR A 102 -3.18 -2.16 6.29
N GLY A 103 -2.64 -3.37 6.17
CA GLY A 103 -2.20 -4.00 4.93
C GLY A 103 -3.30 -4.87 4.32
N LEU A 104 -2.98 -6.15 4.07
CA LEU A 104 -3.97 -7.14 3.62
C LEU A 104 -5.02 -7.38 4.71
N ASN A 105 -6.29 -7.50 4.29
CA ASN A 105 -7.42 -7.80 5.15
C ASN A 105 -8.40 -8.68 4.33
N PHE A 106 -8.47 -9.98 4.62
CA PHE A 106 -9.16 -10.98 3.80
C PHE A 106 -9.83 -12.08 4.66
N GLU A 107 -10.59 -12.96 4.01
CA GLU A 107 -11.29 -14.09 4.65
C GLU A 107 -10.31 -15.23 4.96
N GLY A 108 -10.43 -15.82 6.14
CA GLY A 108 -9.84 -17.12 6.43
C GLY A 108 -10.82 -18.26 6.14
N LEU A 109 -10.65 -19.39 6.82
CA LEU A 109 -11.64 -20.47 6.82
C LEU A 109 -12.96 -20.02 7.43
N GLY A 110 -14.07 -20.61 6.97
CA GLY A 110 -15.40 -20.21 7.40
C GLY A 110 -16.47 -20.52 6.39
N ASN A 111 -17.73 -20.42 6.81
CA ASN A 111 -18.87 -20.88 6.02
C ASN A 111 -18.87 -20.32 4.59
N GLY A 112 -18.87 -21.22 3.60
CA GLY A 112 -18.89 -20.91 2.17
C GLY A 112 -17.62 -20.28 1.60
N GLN A 113 -16.52 -20.17 2.37
CA GLN A 113 -15.25 -19.63 1.86
C GLN A 113 -14.40 -20.77 1.31
N TYR A 114 -13.88 -20.63 0.08
CA TYR A 114 -12.97 -21.62 -0.52
C TYR A 114 -13.54 -23.06 -0.60
N GLY A 115 -14.87 -23.21 -0.59
CA GLY A 115 -15.55 -24.52 -0.52
C GLY A 115 -15.68 -25.10 0.89
N PHE A 116 -15.18 -24.41 1.93
CA PHE A 116 -15.28 -24.83 3.31
C PHE A 116 -16.74 -24.87 3.80
N THR A 117 -17.10 -25.97 4.46
CA THR A 117 -18.33 -26.13 5.22
C THR A 117 -17.95 -26.22 6.68
N VAL A 118 -18.59 -25.41 7.53
CA VAL A 118 -18.34 -25.42 8.97
C VAL A 118 -18.85 -26.71 9.58
N ASN A 119 -17.93 -27.50 10.15
CA ASN A 119 -18.16 -28.78 10.82
C ASN A 119 -18.04 -28.68 12.34
N SER A 120 -17.16 -27.83 12.88
CA SER A 120 -16.93 -27.71 14.33
C SER A 120 -17.51 -26.42 14.92
N ALA A 121 -17.90 -26.47 16.20
CA ALA A 121 -18.19 -25.31 17.03
C ALA A 121 -17.77 -25.64 18.49
N PRO A 122 -16.71 -25.04 19.05
CA PRO A 122 -15.99 -23.82 18.63
C PRO A 122 -15.21 -23.89 17.29
N PRO A 123 -14.83 -22.73 16.70
CA PRO A 123 -13.94 -22.64 15.53
C PRO A 123 -12.45 -22.78 15.86
N ASP A 124 -12.02 -22.43 17.07
CA ASP A 124 -10.64 -22.57 17.55
C ASP A 124 -9.59 -22.00 16.58
N THR A 125 -9.66 -20.68 16.41
CA THR A 125 -8.94 -19.93 15.37
C THR A 125 -7.49 -19.63 15.76
N ASP A 126 -6.53 -20.27 15.08
CA ASP A 126 -5.09 -20.02 15.20
C ASP A 126 -4.47 -19.67 13.82
N GLY A 127 -3.27 -19.09 13.81
CA GLY A 127 -2.59 -18.80 12.55
C GLY A 127 -1.31 -17.99 12.65
N TYR A 128 -0.33 -18.34 11.81
CA TYR A 128 1.03 -17.85 11.89
C TYR A 128 1.61 -17.39 10.55
N VAL A 129 2.42 -16.32 10.61
CA VAL A 129 3.11 -15.75 9.46
C VAL A 129 4.54 -16.34 9.29
N GLY A 130 4.79 -16.92 8.13
CA GLY A 130 6.12 -17.38 7.70
C GLY A 130 6.80 -16.34 6.81
N THR A 131 7.83 -16.74 6.06
CA THR A 131 8.54 -15.79 5.18
C THR A 131 7.76 -15.42 3.93
N THR A 132 7.09 -16.37 3.26
CA THR A 132 6.32 -16.16 2.02
C THR A 132 4.85 -16.56 2.10
N GLN A 133 4.44 -17.19 3.20
CA GLN A 133 3.10 -17.77 3.38
C GLN A 133 2.54 -17.37 4.76
N TYR A 134 1.21 -17.37 4.86
CA TYR A 134 0.48 -17.38 6.12
C TYR A 134 -0.27 -18.71 6.20
N VAL A 135 -0.19 -19.41 7.33
CA VAL A 135 -0.96 -20.64 7.55
C VAL A 135 -1.95 -20.37 8.67
N GLN A 136 -3.21 -20.71 8.42
CA GLN A 136 -4.29 -20.62 9.40
C GLN A 136 -4.77 -22.04 9.72
N GLU A 137 -5.03 -22.29 11.00
CA GLU A 137 -5.64 -23.52 11.50
C GLU A 137 -6.88 -23.15 12.31
N VAL A 138 -7.97 -23.88 12.10
CA VAL A 138 -9.30 -23.56 12.63
C VAL A 138 -9.95 -24.88 13.05
N ASN A 139 -9.74 -25.22 14.32
CA ASN A 139 -10.09 -26.48 14.98
C ASN A 139 -9.48 -27.73 14.32
N SER A 140 -10.20 -28.36 13.39
CA SER A 140 -9.80 -29.60 12.68
C SER A 140 -9.47 -29.35 11.21
N SER A 141 -9.23 -28.12 10.78
CA SER A 141 -8.91 -27.81 9.38
C SER A 141 -7.98 -26.63 9.22
N TYR A 142 -7.12 -26.68 8.21
CA TYR A 142 -6.13 -25.64 7.94
C TYR A 142 -6.08 -25.23 6.46
N ALA A 143 -5.48 -24.07 6.20
CA ALA A 143 -5.24 -23.53 4.87
C ALA A 143 -3.94 -22.73 4.81
N VAL A 144 -3.29 -22.79 3.63
CA VAL A 144 -2.06 -22.05 3.31
C VAL A 144 -2.40 -20.92 2.36
N PHE A 145 -2.10 -19.69 2.75
CA PHE A 145 -2.34 -18.47 1.99
C PHE A 145 -1.02 -17.82 1.54
N ASN A 146 -1.07 -17.13 0.41
CA ASN A 146 0.02 -16.31 -0.09
C ASN A 146 0.07 -15.00 0.72
N LYS A 147 1.18 -14.80 1.43
CA LYS A 147 1.40 -13.68 2.34
C LYS A 147 1.40 -12.31 1.66
N SER A 148 1.70 -12.21 0.35
CA SER A 148 1.73 -10.94 -0.37
C SER A 148 0.43 -10.58 -1.10
N THR A 149 -0.52 -11.51 -1.20
CA THR A 149 -1.79 -11.28 -1.93
C THR A 149 -3.06 -11.71 -1.19
N GLY A 150 -2.95 -12.47 -0.09
CA GLY A 150 -4.10 -13.11 0.58
C GLY A 150 -4.74 -14.26 -0.23
N ALA A 151 -4.18 -14.63 -1.38
CA ALA A 151 -4.72 -15.70 -2.21
C ALA A 151 -4.45 -17.08 -1.59
N LEU A 152 -5.45 -17.94 -1.58
CA LEU A 152 -5.31 -19.34 -1.17
C LEU A 152 -4.30 -20.08 -2.08
N ILE A 153 -3.32 -20.76 -1.48
CA ILE A 153 -2.36 -21.63 -2.16
C ILE A 153 -2.80 -23.09 -2.04
N ALA A 154 -3.23 -23.51 -0.85
CA ALA A 154 -3.65 -24.88 -0.54
C ALA A 154 -4.64 -24.90 0.64
N GLY A 155 -5.44 -25.96 0.73
CA GLY A 155 -6.57 -26.08 1.64
C GLY A 155 -7.90 -25.69 0.97
N PRO A 156 -9.02 -25.68 1.72
CA PRO A 156 -9.13 -26.21 3.09
C PRO A 156 -8.89 -27.72 3.13
N PHE A 157 -8.11 -28.21 4.10
CA PHE A 157 -7.94 -29.64 4.35
C PHE A 157 -8.20 -29.92 5.84
N GLY A 158 -8.73 -31.11 6.16
CA GLY A 158 -8.72 -31.62 7.54
C GLY A 158 -7.28 -31.77 8.04
N THR A 159 -6.99 -31.47 9.29
CA THR A 159 -5.62 -31.44 9.83
C THR A 159 -4.93 -32.81 9.75
N ASN A 160 -5.69 -33.89 9.92
CA ASN A 160 -5.21 -35.26 9.75
C ASN A 160 -4.69 -35.59 8.35
N SER A 161 -5.00 -34.76 7.34
CA SER A 161 -4.48 -34.93 5.97
C SER A 161 -2.95 -34.92 5.95
N LEU A 162 -2.30 -34.17 6.85
CA LEU A 162 -0.85 -34.17 7.04
C LEU A 162 -0.32 -35.56 7.41
N TRP A 163 -1.11 -36.40 8.09
CA TRP A 163 -0.76 -37.78 8.44
C TRP A 163 -1.25 -38.82 7.42
N SER A 164 -1.69 -38.42 6.22
CA SER A 164 -2.00 -39.36 5.13
C SER A 164 -0.83 -40.32 4.87
N GLY A 165 -1.09 -41.63 4.98
CA GLY A 165 -0.08 -42.69 4.85
C GLY A 165 0.75 -42.98 6.12
N PHE A 166 0.53 -42.28 7.23
CA PHE A 166 1.21 -42.52 8.50
C PHE A 166 0.69 -43.76 9.25
N GLY A 167 -0.62 -44.00 9.21
CA GLY A 167 -1.33 -45.05 9.94
C GLY A 167 -1.47 -44.79 11.46
N GLY A 168 -2.48 -45.41 12.08
CA GLY A 168 -2.81 -45.16 13.48
C GLY A 168 -3.59 -43.86 13.70
N GLY A 169 -3.83 -43.51 14.96
CA GLY A 169 -4.77 -42.46 15.38
C GLY A 169 -4.61 -41.12 14.65
N CYS A 170 -3.37 -40.60 14.54
CA CYS A 170 -3.09 -39.33 13.85
C CYS A 170 -3.53 -39.29 12.37
N GLN A 171 -3.69 -40.43 11.69
CA GLN A 171 -4.29 -40.48 10.35
C GLN A 171 -5.80 -40.80 10.39
N SER A 172 -6.25 -41.58 11.38
CA SER A 172 -7.61 -42.13 11.43
C SER A 172 -8.64 -41.22 12.10
N ASN A 173 -8.19 -40.30 12.96
CA ASN A 173 -9.01 -39.29 13.61
C ASN A 173 -8.68 -37.90 13.04
N ASP A 174 -9.54 -36.91 13.28
CA ASP A 174 -9.39 -35.50 12.86
C ASP A 174 -9.96 -34.60 13.98
N ASP A 175 -9.58 -34.91 15.23
CA ASP A 175 -10.36 -34.50 16.41
C ASP A 175 -10.22 -33.01 16.75
N GLY A 176 -9.21 -32.35 16.18
CA GLY A 176 -9.05 -30.89 16.20
C GLY A 176 -8.12 -30.34 17.27
N ASP A 177 -8.50 -29.17 17.83
CA ASP A 177 -7.77 -28.44 18.88
C ASP A 177 -6.29 -28.12 18.49
N GLY A 178 -6.05 -27.89 17.19
CA GLY A 178 -4.71 -27.75 16.61
C GLY A 178 -4.02 -26.39 16.81
N ILE A 179 -2.70 -26.35 16.62
CA ILE A 179 -1.85 -25.15 16.68
C ILE A 179 -0.83 -25.15 15.54
N VAL A 180 -0.66 -23.98 14.90
CA VAL A 180 0.36 -23.73 13.88
C VAL A 180 1.34 -22.63 14.31
N LEU A 181 2.64 -22.93 14.26
CA LEU A 181 3.72 -21.96 14.44
C LEU A 181 4.69 -21.96 13.25
N PHE A 182 5.37 -20.83 13.04
CA PHE A 182 6.57 -20.77 12.20
C PHE A 182 7.82 -20.61 13.05
N ASP A 183 8.64 -21.67 13.10
CA ASP A 183 9.98 -21.67 13.67
C ASP A 183 10.89 -20.76 12.84
N LYS A 184 10.95 -19.49 13.26
CA LYS A 184 11.67 -18.39 12.58
C LYS A 184 13.16 -18.71 12.43
N ALA A 185 13.75 -19.41 13.40
CA ALA A 185 15.17 -19.73 13.46
C ALA A 185 15.56 -20.94 12.59
N ALA A 186 14.71 -21.96 12.47
CA ALA A 186 14.92 -23.09 11.56
C ALA A 186 14.34 -22.87 10.16
N GLN A 187 13.47 -21.86 9.99
CA GLN A 187 12.63 -21.63 8.81
C GLN A 187 11.74 -22.84 8.53
N ARG A 188 10.90 -23.24 9.50
CA ARG A 188 10.01 -24.40 9.45
C ARG A 188 8.62 -24.09 9.97
N TRP A 189 7.62 -24.77 9.43
CA TRP A 189 6.28 -24.83 9.99
C TRP A 189 6.20 -25.96 11.00
N VAL A 190 5.54 -25.73 12.13
CA VAL A 190 5.18 -26.75 13.11
C VAL A 190 3.66 -26.72 13.24
N ILE A 191 3.00 -27.85 13.00
CA ILE A 191 1.54 -28.00 13.03
C ILE A 191 1.21 -29.17 13.96
N THR A 192 0.19 -29.01 14.83
CA THR A 192 -0.24 -30.04 15.78
C THR A 192 -1.73 -30.34 15.69
N GLN A 193 -2.10 -31.57 16.04
CA GLN A 193 -3.47 -31.94 16.44
C GLN A 193 -3.39 -33.04 17.50
N PHE A 194 -4.48 -33.27 18.23
CA PHE A 194 -4.62 -34.48 19.03
C PHE A 194 -5.43 -35.58 18.30
N SER A 195 -5.31 -36.81 18.78
CA SER A 195 -6.09 -37.97 18.33
C SER A 195 -6.62 -38.69 19.56
N VAL A 196 -7.91 -38.47 19.85
CA VAL A 196 -8.56 -38.68 21.14
C VAL A 196 -9.94 -39.38 21.04
N SER A 197 -10.56 -39.41 19.87
CA SER A 197 -11.72 -40.28 19.55
C SER A 197 -11.42 -41.78 19.66
N SER A 198 -10.15 -42.16 19.78
CA SER A 198 -9.69 -43.54 19.99
C SER A 198 -8.55 -43.58 21.02
N THR A 199 -8.35 -44.73 21.66
CA THR A 199 -7.26 -44.95 22.62
C THR A 199 -6.17 -45.87 22.04
N PRO A 200 -4.88 -45.66 22.37
CA PRO A 200 -4.35 -44.62 23.26
C PRO A 200 -4.47 -43.21 22.69
N TYR A 201 -4.59 -42.21 23.57
CA TYR A 201 -4.62 -40.80 23.17
C TYR A 201 -3.25 -40.38 22.64
N LEU A 202 -3.25 -39.61 21.56
CA LEU A 202 -2.03 -39.15 20.88
C LEU A 202 -2.00 -37.63 20.76
N GLU A 203 -0.81 -37.07 20.96
CA GLU A 203 -0.43 -35.76 20.40
C GLU A 203 0.33 -36.01 19.10
N CYS A 204 -0.05 -35.33 18.02
CA CYS A 204 0.48 -35.53 16.68
C CYS A 204 1.18 -34.24 16.23
N ILE A 205 2.50 -34.29 16.02
CA ILE A 205 3.30 -33.10 15.67
C ILE A 205 3.95 -33.26 14.29
N ALA A 206 3.70 -32.33 13.38
CA ALA A 206 4.28 -32.28 12.04
C ALA A 206 5.22 -31.07 11.91
N VAL A 207 6.50 -31.30 11.62
CA VAL A 207 7.51 -30.26 11.37
C VAL A 207 7.88 -30.30 9.90
N SER A 208 7.77 -29.18 9.17
CA SER A 208 8.11 -29.15 7.75
C SER A 208 9.61 -29.47 7.50
N THR A 209 9.99 -29.74 6.25
CA THR A 209 11.41 -29.82 5.85
C THR A 209 11.96 -28.52 5.27
N SER A 210 11.10 -27.52 5.04
CA SER A 210 11.46 -26.23 4.41
C SER A 210 10.51 -25.10 4.84
N ALA A 211 10.78 -23.86 4.42
CA ALA A 211 9.91 -22.71 4.66
C ALA A 211 8.57 -22.75 3.90
N ASP A 212 8.38 -23.67 2.94
CA ASP A 212 7.12 -23.86 2.20
C ASP A 212 6.23 -24.89 2.92
N ALA A 213 5.08 -24.42 3.43
CA ALA A 213 4.05 -25.21 4.09
C ALA A 213 3.39 -26.25 3.16
N THR A 214 3.55 -26.11 1.84
CA THR A 214 3.08 -27.09 0.84
C THR A 214 4.13 -28.15 0.47
N GLY A 215 5.29 -28.13 1.15
CA GLY A 215 6.36 -29.12 1.06
C GLY A 215 6.08 -30.41 1.85
N THR A 216 7.14 -31.20 2.09
CA THR A 216 7.09 -32.42 2.92
C THR A 216 7.22 -32.08 4.41
N TYR A 217 6.65 -32.91 5.28
CA TYR A 217 6.76 -32.81 6.74
C TYR A 217 7.38 -34.06 7.33
N THR A 218 8.24 -33.88 8.34
CA THR A 218 8.60 -34.94 9.28
C THR A 218 7.50 -35.01 10.35
N ARG A 219 6.91 -36.18 10.53
CA ARG A 219 5.68 -36.39 11.32
C ARG A 219 5.96 -37.28 12.50
N TYR A 220 5.43 -36.93 13.67
CA TYR A 220 5.60 -37.63 14.94
C TYR A 220 4.25 -37.94 15.58
N SER A 221 4.22 -38.96 16.45
CA SER A 221 3.12 -39.16 17.39
C SER A 221 3.64 -39.54 18.78
N PHE A 222 3.09 -38.92 19.81
CA PHE A 222 3.43 -39.11 21.23
C PHE A 222 2.20 -39.60 21.99
N GLN A 223 2.35 -40.59 22.89
CA GLN A 223 1.23 -41.19 23.61
C GLN A 223 1.05 -40.61 25.02
N TYR A 224 -0.21 -40.39 25.41
CA TYR A 224 -0.62 -39.89 26.72
C TYR A 224 -1.61 -40.87 27.38
N SER A 225 -1.49 -41.10 28.69
CA SER A 225 -2.41 -41.93 29.48
C SER A 225 -3.74 -41.24 29.84
N ASN A 226 -3.77 -39.91 29.76
CA ASN A 226 -4.93 -39.07 30.08
C ASN A 226 -5.17 -38.10 28.92
N PHE A 227 -6.39 -37.57 28.81
CA PHE A 227 -6.80 -36.74 27.69
C PHE A 227 -6.08 -35.37 27.75
N PRO A 228 -5.28 -34.98 26.74
CA PRO A 228 -4.47 -33.77 26.75
C PRO A 228 -5.22 -32.58 26.11
N ASP A 229 -6.29 -32.12 26.75
CA ASP A 229 -7.18 -31.04 26.27
C ASP A 229 -6.45 -29.69 26.16
N TYR A 230 -6.87 -28.84 25.22
CA TYR A 230 -6.42 -27.45 25.09
C TYR A 230 -4.90 -27.29 24.93
N PRO A 231 -4.24 -28.00 23.97
CA PRO A 231 -2.80 -27.95 23.77
C PRO A 231 -2.32 -26.54 23.41
N LYS A 232 -1.11 -26.18 23.84
CA LYS A 232 -0.43 -24.94 23.45
C LYS A 232 1.00 -25.26 23.08
N LEU A 233 1.58 -24.45 22.18
CA LEU A 233 2.93 -24.63 21.64
C LEU A 233 3.69 -23.29 21.68
N GLY A 234 5.01 -23.35 21.82
CA GLY A 234 5.91 -22.20 21.67
C GLY A 234 7.28 -22.65 21.14
N VAL A 235 7.90 -21.85 20.27
CA VAL A 235 9.24 -22.12 19.74
C VAL A 235 10.31 -21.48 20.63
N TRP A 236 11.20 -22.29 21.18
CA TRP A 236 12.38 -21.86 21.91
C TRP A 236 13.66 -22.42 21.25
N PRO A 237 14.87 -21.89 21.51
CA PRO A 237 16.08 -22.36 20.82
C PRO A 237 16.40 -23.85 21.03
N ASP A 238 16.14 -24.41 22.22
CA ASP A 238 16.48 -25.79 22.59
C ASP A 238 15.31 -26.79 22.50
N GLY A 239 14.08 -26.35 22.25
CA GLY A 239 12.90 -27.22 22.27
C GLY A 239 11.64 -26.59 21.68
N TYR A 240 10.67 -27.46 21.37
CA TYR A 240 9.29 -27.04 21.13
C TYR A 240 8.52 -27.23 22.43
N TYR A 241 8.23 -26.14 23.13
CA TYR A 241 7.63 -26.16 24.46
C TYR A 241 6.11 -26.19 24.36
N MET A 242 5.48 -26.99 25.21
CA MET A 242 4.05 -27.31 25.16
C MET A 242 3.40 -27.31 26.54
N SER A 243 2.09 -27.09 26.58
CA SER A 243 1.25 -27.35 27.74
C SER A 243 -0.08 -27.99 27.33
N PHE A 244 -0.66 -28.75 28.26
CA PHE A 244 -1.95 -29.43 28.11
C PHE A 244 -2.73 -29.33 29.43
N ASN A 245 -4.07 -29.27 29.37
CA ASN A 245 -4.93 -29.47 30.53
C ASN A 245 -5.29 -30.96 30.64
N MET A 246 -4.65 -31.71 31.56
CA MET A 246 -4.87 -33.16 31.62
C MET A 246 -6.21 -33.51 32.30
N PHE A 247 -7.05 -34.28 31.60
CA PHE A 247 -8.30 -34.82 32.14
C PHE A 247 -8.29 -36.35 32.16
N ASN A 248 -8.84 -36.95 33.22
CA ASN A 248 -8.98 -38.41 33.28
C ASN A 248 -10.00 -38.90 32.24
N GLY A 249 -9.54 -39.72 31.29
CA GLY A 249 -10.34 -40.24 30.15
C GLY A 249 -11.51 -41.18 30.50
N THR A 250 -11.88 -41.31 31.77
CA THR A 250 -13.07 -42.07 32.21
C THR A 250 -14.00 -41.22 33.09
N THR A 251 -13.47 -40.33 33.93
CA THR A 251 -14.28 -39.49 34.84
C THR A 251 -14.41 -38.03 34.40
N ASN A 252 -13.64 -37.59 33.38
CA ASN A 252 -13.46 -36.19 33.00
C ASN A 252 -13.02 -35.28 34.16
N ALA A 253 -12.42 -35.84 35.21
CA ALA A 253 -11.85 -35.05 36.30
C ALA A 253 -10.53 -34.41 35.86
N PHE A 254 -10.39 -33.10 36.12
CA PHE A 254 -9.14 -32.37 35.88
C PHE A 254 -8.04 -32.84 36.83
N LEU A 255 -6.88 -33.18 36.27
CA LEU A 255 -5.73 -33.74 37.00
C LEU A 255 -4.66 -32.68 37.31
N GLY A 256 -4.65 -31.57 36.55
CA GLY A 256 -3.61 -30.56 36.57
C GLY A 256 -3.01 -30.37 35.17
N ALA A 257 -2.46 -29.20 34.90
CA ALA A 257 -1.73 -28.97 33.66
C ALA A 257 -0.49 -29.87 33.57
N GLN A 258 -0.13 -30.30 32.37
CA GLN A 258 1.15 -30.95 32.08
C GLN A 258 1.95 -30.04 31.16
N ALA A 259 3.14 -29.62 31.61
CA ALA A 259 4.10 -28.92 30.76
C ALA A 259 5.03 -29.96 30.13
N CYS A 260 5.29 -29.85 28.83
CA CYS A 260 6.21 -30.72 28.09
C CYS A 260 7.13 -29.91 27.18
N VAL A 261 8.26 -30.49 26.78
CA VAL A 261 9.11 -29.95 25.72
C VAL A 261 9.55 -31.07 24.81
N ALA A 262 9.30 -30.93 23.50
CA ALA A 262 9.71 -31.90 22.48
C ALA A 262 11.08 -31.55 21.90
N ASN A 263 11.86 -32.58 21.53
CA ASN A 263 13.25 -32.42 21.07
C ASN A 263 13.32 -31.83 19.65
N ARG A 264 13.18 -30.50 19.56
CA ARG A 264 13.28 -29.68 18.34
C ARG A 264 14.42 -30.07 17.41
N ALA A 265 15.62 -30.24 17.94
CA ALA A 265 16.81 -30.59 17.17
C ALA A 265 16.70 -31.98 16.50
N LYS A 266 16.09 -32.97 17.17
CA LYS A 266 15.78 -34.28 16.58
C LYS A 266 14.65 -34.19 15.56
N MET A 267 13.61 -33.41 15.88
CA MET A 267 12.40 -33.32 15.07
C MET A 267 12.67 -32.70 13.69
N ILE A 268 13.41 -31.58 13.65
CA ILE A 268 13.89 -30.93 12.41
C ILE A 268 14.80 -31.88 11.59
N ALA A 269 15.58 -32.72 12.26
CA ALA A 269 16.59 -33.58 11.64
C ALA A 269 16.07 -34.93 11.11
N GLY A 270 14.78 -35.24 11.26
CA GLY A 270 14.23 -36.54 10.84
C GLY A 270 14.74 -37.71 11.68
N GLN A 271 14.87 -37.50 13.00
CA GLN A 271 15.43 -38.48 13.93
C GLN A 271 14.50 -38.73 15.11
N THR A 272 14.58 -39.94 15.68
CA THR A 272 13.82 -40.30 16.88
C THR A 272 13.93 -39.24 17.97
N ALA A 273 12.77 -38.70 18.33
CA ALA A 273 12.58 -37.64 19.28
C ALA A 273 11.91 -38.15 20.55
N ASN A 274 11.95 -37.32 21.58
CA ASN A 274 11.27 -37.50 22.85
C ASN A 274 10.78 -36.16 23.37
N GLN A 275 9.85 -36.23 24.31
CA GLN A 275 9.45 -35.12 25.16
C GLN A 275 9.99 -35.32 26.57
N VAL A 276 10.38 -34.25 27.25
CA VAL A 276 10.48 -34.22 28.72
C VAL A 276 9.23 -33.50 29.25
N CYS A 277 8.60 -34.04 30.29
CA CYS A 277 7.32 -33.55 30.81
C CYS A 277 7.29 -33.44 32.34
N PHE A 278 6.42 -32.56 32.85
CA PHE A 278 6.14 -32.31 34.26
C PHE A 278 4.63 -32.17 34.49
N GLN A 279 4.05 -33.13 35.21
CA GLN A 279 2.67 -33.06 35.66
C GLN A 279 2.56 -32.10 36.86
N GLN A 280 1.63 -31.14 36.79
CA GLN A 280 1.28 -30.26 37.91
C GLN A 280 0.11 -30.84 38.71
N SER A 281 -0.17 -30.24 39.87
CA SER A 281 -1.37 -30.57 40.65
C SER A 281 -2.64 -30.00 40.02
N SER A 282 -3.80 -30.56 40.36
CA SER A 282 -5.12 -30.10 39.89
C SER A 282 -5.52 -28.68 40.32
N SER A 283 -4.65 -27.97 41.04
CA SER A 283 -4.76 -26.53 41.33
C SER A 283 -4.05 -25.63 40.30
N VAL A 284 -3.36 -26.18 39.30
CA VAL A 284 -2.68 -25.43 38.24
C VAL A 284 -3.27 -25.84 36.89
N GLY A 285 -3.79 -24.87 36.14
CA GLY A 285 -4.41 -25.05 34.82
C GLY A 285 -4.19 -23.85 33.92
N GLY A 286 -4.43 -24.01 32.61
CA GLY A 286 -4.33 -22.91 31.65
C GLY A 286 -2.91 -22.30 31.57
N LEU A 287 -1.89 -23.14 31.72
CA LEU A 287 -0.50 -22.73 31.49
C LEU A 287 -0.30 -22.47 29.99
N LEU A 288 0.44 -21.43 29.66
CA LEU A 288 0.92 -21.10 28.31
C LEU A 288 2.46 -21.12 28.30
N PRO A 289 3.14 -21.81 27.36
CA PRO A 289 4.58 -21.61 27.12
C PRO A 289 4.84 -20.24 26.48
N SER A 290 6.10 -19.80 26.43
CA SER A 290 6.47 -18.62 25.63
C SER A 290 6.77 -18.99 24.16
N ASP A 291 6.47 -18.07 23.25
CA ASP A 291 6.82 -18.18 21.83
C ASP A 291 7.73 -17.02 21.40
N LEU A 292 8.76 -17.32 20.61
CA LEU A 292 9.84 -16.39 20.29
C LEU A 292 9.52 -15.46 19.10
N ASP A 293 9.36 -14.17 19.38
CA ASP A 293 9.35 -13.10 18.39
C ASP A 293 10.74 -12.48 18.18
N GLY A 294 11.00 -12.08 16.94
CA GLY A 294 12.23 -11.45 16.49
C GLY A 294 13.38 -12.39 16.14
N ALA A 295 14.45 -11.81 15.58
CA ALA A 295 15.65 -12.54 15.20
C ALA A 295 16.65 -12.75 16.36
N THR A 296 16.49 -12.01 17.47
CA THR A 296 17.37 -12.10 18.65
C THR A 296 16.89 -13.23 19.56
N PRO A 297 17.66 -14.31 19.75
CA PRO A 297 17.26 -15.41 20.63
C PRO A 297 17.32 -14.99 22.11
N PRO A 298 16.66 -15.75 23.00
CA PRO A 298 16.90 -15.69 24.44
C PRO A 298 18.39 -15.90 24.81
N PRO A 299 18.83 -15.44 26.00
CA PRO A 299 20.17 -15.72 26.50
C PRO A 299 20.50 -17.22 26.48
N THR A 300 21.74 -17.59 26.18
CA THR A 300 22.12 -19.01 26.04
C THR A 300 21.89 -19.80 27.32
N GLY A 301 21.02 -20.82 27.26
CA GLY A 301 20.62 -21.62 28.42
C GLY A 301 19.47 -21.03 29.24
N ALA A 302 18.83 -19.95 28.79
CA ALA A 302 17.62 -19.44 29.42
C ALA A 302 16.47 -20.46 29.34
N PRO A 303 15.73 -20.67 30.45
CA PRO A 303 14.53 -21.52 30.44
C PRO A 303 13.40 -20.88 29.62
N ASP A 304 12.48 -21.69 29.11
CA ASP A 304 11.20 -21.18 28.65
C ASP A 304 10.37 -20.65 29.84
N TYR A 305 9.58 -19.61 29.60
CA TYR A 305 8.78 -18.95 30.62
C TYR A 305 7.29 -19.27 30.46
N TYR A 306 6.79 -20.14 31.33
CA TYR A 306 5.38 -20.53 31.33
C TYR A 306 4.53 -19.61 32.21
N PHE A 307 3.33 -19.25 31.77
CA PHE A 307 2.42 -18.38 32.54
C PHE A 307 1.03 -18.97 32.72
N THR A 308 0.47 -18.76 33.91
CA THR A 308 -0.99 -18.70 34.18
C THR A 308 -1.25 -17.48 35.07
N TYR A 309 -2.48 -17.26 35.56
CA TYR A 309 -2.76 -16.19 36.52
C TYR A 309 -3.22 -16.74 37.89
N GLY A 310 -3.00 -15.93 38.92
CA GLY A 310 -3.59 -16.08 40.25
C GLY A 310 -4.52 -14.89 40.56
N THR A 311 -5.05 -14.84 41.78
CA THR A 311 -5.85 -13.69 42.24
C THR A 311 -4.96 -12.44 42.25
N ASN A 312 -5.25 -11.49 41.34
CA ASN A 312 -4.49 -10.24 41.14
C ASN A 312 -2.96 -10.43 40.97
N SER A 313 -2.57 -11.55 40.34
CA SER A 313 -1.17 -11.89 40.08
C SER A 313 -1.03 -12.67 38.76
N LEU A 314 0.12 -12.56 38.11
CA LEU A 314 0.58 -13.55 37.12
C LEU A 314 1.49 -14.57 37.81
N GLN A 315 1.43 -15.82 37.37
CA GLN A 315 2.19 -16.94 37.91
C GLN A 315 3.16 -17.45 36.87
N MET A 316 4.43 -17.04 36.98
CA MET A 316 5.49 -17.41 36.04
C MET A 316 6.27 -18.64 36.53
N TYR A 317 6.39 -19.66 35.69
CA TYR A 317 7.23 -20.83 35.88
C TYR A 317 8.39 -20.81 34.87
N LYS A 318 9.50 -21.46 35.20
CA LYS A 318 10.70 -21.57 34.36
C LYS A 318 10.96 -23.05 34.04
N PHE A 319 10.90 -23.41 32.75
CA PHE A 319 11.22 -24.76 32.26
C PHE A 319 12.62 -24.76 31.62
N HIS A 320 13.58 -25.45 32.25
CA HIS A 320 14.89 -25.75 31.65
C HIS A 320 15.02 -27.24 31.35
N VAL A 321 15.43 -27.61 30.14
CA VAL A 321 15.61 -29.01 29.71
C VAL A 321 17.09 -29.40 29.62
N ASP A 322 17.45 -30.55 30.20
CA ASP A 322 18.76 -31.18 30.01
C ASP A 322 18.62 -32.35 29.03
N TRP A 323 18.87 -32.11 27.74
CA TRP A 323 18.84 -33.17 26.72
C TRP A 323 19.98 -34.20 26.84
N THR A 324 20.99 -33.96 27.69
CA THR A 324 22.06 -34.93 27.98
C THR A 324 21.64 -35.89 29.09
N THR A 325 20.99 -35.36 30.12
CA THR A 325 20.51 -36.11 31.30
C THR A 325 19.10 -35.63 31.65
N THR A 326 18.08 -36.19 31.00
CA THR A 326 16.68 -35.67 31.08
C THR A 326 16.12 -35.55 32.49
N SER A 327 16.58 -36.37 33.45
CA SER A 327 16.23 -36.28 34.88
C SER A 327 16.77 -35.04 35.61
N ASN A 328 17.71 -34.29 35.03
CA ASN A 328 18.20 -33.02 35.54
C ASN A 328 17.35 -31.82 35.09
N SER A 329 16.43 -32.02 34.15
CA SER A 329 15.51 -30.97 33.70
C SER A 329 14.72 -30.42 34.89
N THR A 330 14.31 -29.16 34.84
CA THR A 330 13.58 -28.51 35.94
C THR A 330 12.39 -27.71 35.44
N PHE A 331 11.29 -27.76 36.18
CA PHE A 331 10.13 -26.88 36.04
C PHE A 331 9.92 -26.18 37.39
N THR A 332 10.25 -24.89 37.48
CA THR A 332 10.35 -24.18 38.77
C THR A 332 9.42 -22.98 38.84
N GLY A 333 8.68 -22.84 39.95
CA GLY A 333 7.70 -21.78 40.14
C GLY A 333 6.56 -22.17 41.10
N PRO A 334 5.48 -21.38 41.19
CA PRO A 334 5.30 -20.10 40.51
C PRO A 334 6.07 -18.96 41.17
N THR A 335 6.69 -18.11 40.36
CA THR A 335 7.04 -16.74 40.75
C THR A 335 5.78 -15.89 40.61
N ASN A 336 5.21 -15.43 41.73
CA ASN A 336 4.02 -14.58 41.73
C ASN A 336 4.41 -13.12 41.42
N ILE A 337 3.90 -12.59 40.31
CA ILE A 337 4.07 -11.20 39.88
C ILE A 337 2.78 -10.46 40.21
N SER A 338 2.82 -9.51 41.15
CA SER A 338 1.65 -8.71 41.51
C SER A 338 1.22 -7.80 40.35
N VAL A 339 -0.08 -7.79 40.03
CA VAL A 339 -0.67 -6.93 38.98
C VAL A 339 -1.80 -6.05 39.54
N ALA A 340 -2.23 -5.04 38.78
CA ALA A 340 -3.39 -4.23 39.14
C ALA A 340 -4.65 -5.08 39.18
N SER A 341 -5.54 -4.82 40.14
CA SER A 341 -6.71 -5.66 40.40
C SER A 341 -7.59 -5.85 39.16
N PHE A 342 -8.12 -7.06 39.02
CA PHE A 342 -9.04 -7.43 37.95
C PHE A 342 -10.14 -8.35 38.47
N THR A 343 -11.16 -8.57 37.65
CA THR A 343 -12.16 -9.61 37.88
C THR A 343 -12.37 -10.32 36.55
N PRO A 344 -12.08 -11.63 36.46
CA PRO A 344 -12.39 -12.44 35.28
C PRO A 344 -13.76 -12.13 34.70
N LEU A 345 -13.85 -11.96 33.38
CA LEU A 345 -15.12 -11.69 32.73
C LEU A 345 -16.13 -12.78 33.11
N CYS A 346 -17.18 -12.40 33.84
CA CYS A 346 -18.27 -13.30 34.23
C CYS A 346 -17.84 -14.58 34.97
N SER A 347 -16.75 -14.51 35.75
CA SER A 347 -16.17 -15.67 36.45
C SER A 347 -15.86 -16.85 35.50
N GLY A 348 -15.31 -16.55 34.33
CA GLY A 348 -14.98 -17.54 33.29
C GLY A 348 -16.19 -18.12 32.56
N GLY A 349 -17.41 -17.71 32.91
CA GLY A 349 -18.65 -18.31 32.39
C GLY A 349 -19.19 -17.70 31.10
N THR A 350 -20.29 -18.29 30.64
CA THR A 350 -21.06 -17.85 29.47
C THR A 350 -21.87 -16.59 29.78
N CYS A 351 -21.59 -15.47 29.11
CA CYS A 351 -22.26 -14.21 29.41
C CYS A 351 -22.28 -13.14 28.33
N VAL A 352 -21.42 -13.23 27.30
CA VAL A 352 -21.21 -12.16 26.32
C VAL A 352 -22.49 -11.98 25.50
N PRO A 353 -23.13 -10.79 25.51
CA PRO A 353 -24.38 -10.56 24.80
C PRO A 353 -24.14 -10.23 23.32
N GLN A 354 -25.07 -10.68 22.48
CA GLN A 354 -25.09 -10.52 21.03
C GLN A 354 -26.53 -10.15 20.59
N PRO A 355 -26.75 -9.47 19.45
CA PRO A 355 -28.08 -9.00 19.04
C PRO A 355 -28.97 -10.15 18.55
N SER A 356 -30.29 -9.90 18.51
CA SER A 356 -31.28 -10.80 17.87
C SER A 356 -31.36 -12.25 18.41
N THR A 357 -30.76 -12.52 19.58
CA THR A 357 -30.80 -13.83 20.25
C THR A 357 -30.76 -13.66 21.78
N THR A 358 -31.24 -14.66 22.52
CA THR A 358 -31.02 -14.75 23.98
C THR A 358 -29.77 -15.56 24.34
N ASN A 359 -29.15 -16.23 23.37
CA ASN A 359 -27.89 -16.95 23.57
C ASN A 359 -26.76 -15.97 23.88
N LYS A 360 -25.85 -16.41 24.74
CA LYS A 360 -24.66 -15.66 25.13
C LYS A 360 -23.42 -16.48 24.80
N LEU A 361 -22.32 -15.80 24.53
CA LEU A 361 -21.04 -16.46 24.22
C LEU A 361 -20.20 -16.63 25.49
N ASP A 362 -19.31 -17.62 25.46
CA ASP A 362 -18.34 -17.86 26.52
C ASP A 362 -17.22 -16.82 26.53
N SER A 363 -16.70 -16.55 27.72
CA SER A 363 -15.73 -15.47 27.96
C SER A 363 -14.28 -15.92 27.90
N LEU A 364 -14.04 -17.24 28.07
CA LEU A 364 -12.73 -17.86 28.32
C LEU A 364 -11.93 -17.21 29.47
N ALA A 365 -12.59 -16.49 30.37
CA ALA A 365 -11.89 -15.81 31.46
C ALA A 365 -11.54 -16.78 32.62
N ASP A 366 -11.47 -18.09 32.38
CA ASP A 366 -10.91 -19.07 33.30
C ASP A 366 -9.40 -19.32 33.06
N ARG A 367 -8.81 -18.70 32.03
CA ARG A 367 -7.42 -18.89 31.58
C ARG A 367 -6.79 -17.59 31.02
N LEU A 368 -5.47 -17.59 30.83
CA LEU A 368 -4.80 -16.62 29.95
C LEU A 368 -5.09 -16.97 28.49
N MET A 369 -5.15 -15.96 27.61
CA MET A 369 -5.29 -16.21 26.17
C MET A 369 -3.95 -16.50 25.51
N PHE A 370 -3.97 -17.39 24.51
CA PHE A 370 -2.81 -17.67 23.67
C PHE A 370 -2.46 -16.42 22.81
N ARG A 371 -1.18 -16.07 22.59
CA ARG A 371 0.08 -16.66 23.08
C ARG A 371 0.81 -15.72 24.05
N VAL A 372 1.78 -16.26 24.80
CA VAL A 372 2.76 -15.44 25.51
C VAL A 372 3.88 -15.10 24.52
N ALA A 373 3.85 -13.88 23.95
CA ALA A 373 4.84 -13.45 22.98
C ALA A 373 6.10 -12.94 23.71
N TYR A 374 7.19 -13.71 23.68
CA TYR A 374 8.50 -13.32 24.21
C TYR A 374 9.32 -12.58 23.15
N ARG A 375 10.04 -11.55 23.57
CA ARG A 375 10.96 -10.79 22.71
C ARG A 375 12.23 -10.35 23.44
N ASN A 376 13.37 -10.47 22.77
CA ASN A 376 14.66 -9.96 23.27
C ASN A 376 15.11 -8.71 22.47
N PHE A 377 15.09 -7.54 23.11
CA PHE A 377 15.56 -6.27 22.54
C PHE A 377 17.08 -6.06 22.71
N GLY A 378 17.82 -7.04 23.22
CA GLY A 378 19.26 -6.99 23.50
C GLY A 378 19.64 -6.13 24.71
N SER A 379 18.90 -5.04 24.95
CA SER A 379 18.96 -4.22 26.16
C SER A 379 18.11 -4.79 27.31
N HIS A 380 17.03 -5.50 26.98
CA HIS A 380 16.10 -6.14 27.90
C HIS A 380 15.30 -7.24 27.20
N GLU A 381 14.71 -8.15 27.98
CA GLU A 381 13.72 -9.12 27.56
C GLU A 381 12.32 -8.63 27.99
N SER A 382 11.33 -8.75 27.11
CA SER A 382 9.91 -8.45 27.40
C SER A 382 9.01 -9.61 26.99
N LEU A 383 7.92 -9.83 27.72
CA LEU A 383 6.83 -10.72 27.35
C LEU A 383 5.50 -9.97 27.32
N ALA A 384 4.75 -10.09 26.21
CA ALA A 384 3.38 -9.60 26.10
C ALA A 384 2.38 -10.72 26.44
N ILE A 385 1.38 -10.40 27.26
CA ILE A 385 0.42 -11.36 27.83
C ILE A 385 -0.97 -10.72 27.89
N SER A 386 -2.04 -11.44 27.53
CA SER A 386 -3.43 -10.90 27.52
C SER A 386 -4.50 -11.89 28.02
N HIS A 387 -5.64 -11.36 28.50
CA HIS A 387 -6.84 -12.15 28.88
C HIS A 387 -8.14 -11.31 28.98
N SER A 388 -9.28 -12.00 29.07
CA SER A 388 -10.64 -11.43 29.14
C SER A 388 -11.03 -11.00 30.56
N VAL A 389 -11.30 -9.71 30.81
CA VAL A 389 -11.71 -9.21 32.13
C VAL A 389 -13.05 -8.47 32.12
N THR A 390 -13.65 -8.32 33.29
CA THR A 390 -14.86 -7.52 33.49
C THR A 390 -14.57 -6.05 33.15
N GLY A 391 -15.04 -5.62 31.98
CA GLY A 391 -14.86 -4.26 31.47
C GLY A 391 -13.99 -4.16 30.21
N GLY A 392 -13.37 -5.25 29.73
CA GLY A 392 -12.62 -5.23 28.47
C GLY A 392 -11.51 -6.27 28.40
N VAL A 393 -10.52 -6.02 27.55
CA VAL A 393 -9.34 -6.88 27.39
C VAL A 393 -8.19 -6.37 28.25
N ARG A 394 -7.61 -7.23 29.09
CA ARG A 394 -6.44 -6.92 29.92
C ARG A 394 -5.17 -7.36 29.20
N TRP A 395 -4.15 -6.51 29.22
CA TRP A 395 -2.82 -6.80 28.70
C TRP A 395 -1.72 -6.38 29.68
N TYR A 396 -0.54 -6.98 29.53
CA TYR A 396 0.67 -6.73 30.32
C TYR A 396 1.92 -6.74 29.44
N GLU A 397 2.93 -5.98 29.84
CA GLU A 397 4.32 -6.21 29.48
C GLU A 397 5.11 -6.61 30.74
N ILE A 398 5.71 -7.80 30.73
CA ILE A 398 6.57 -8.31 31.80
C ILE A 398 8.03 -8.29 31.34
N GLN A 399 8.89 -7.63 32.09
CA GLN A 399 10.33 -7.54 31.82
C GLN A 399 11.17 -8.28 32.86
N ASN A 400 12.45 -8.54 32.53
CA ASN A 400 13.44 -9.22 33.39
C ASN A 400 13.01 -10.63 33.87
N PRO A 401 12.51 -11.52 32.98
CA PRO A 401 12.02 -12.84 33.36
C PRO A 401 13.14 -13.76 33.88
N ALA A 402 14.38 -13.62 33.37
CA ALA A 402 15.53 -14.37 33.85
C ALA A 402 15.84 -14.06 35.33
N GLY A 403 15.78 -12.78 35.72
CA GLY A 403 15.99 -12.29 37.07
C GLY A 403 14.71 -12.24 37.92
N THR A 404 14.44 -11.05 38.48
CA THR A 404 13.19 -10.73 39.18
C THR A 404 12.22 -10.11 38.17
N PRO A 405 11.15 -10.82 37.75
CA PRO A 405 10.21 -10.30 36.77
C PRO A 405 9.44 -9.09 37.30
N THR A 406 9.25 -8.08 36.46
CA THR A 406 8.57 -6.84 36.79
C THR A 406 7.53 -6.48 35.74
N VAL A 407 6.36 -6.00 36.17
CA VAL A 407 5.38 -5.37 35.27
C VAL A 407 5.96 -4.04 34.80
N ALA A 408 6.37 -3.96 33.54
CA ALA A 408 6.81 -2.71 32.92
C ALA A 408 5.61 -1.80 32.62
N GLN A 409 4.51 -2.39 32.14
CA GLN A 409 3.22 -1.72 31.95
C GLN A 409 2.06 -2.72 31.90
N GLN A 410 0.84 -2.21 32.06
CA GLN A 410 -0.41 -3.00 32.02
C GLN A 410 -1.62 -2.08 31.78
N GLY A 411 -2.68 -2.60 31.17
CA GLY A 411 -3.92 -1.84 30.97
C GLY A 411 -5.12 -2.74 30.66
N THR A 412 -6.33 -2.26 30.97
CA THR A 412 -7.59 -2.86 30.46
C THR A 412 -8.22 -1.93 29.44
N PHE A 413 -8.41 -2.40 28.20
CA PHE A 413 -9.02 -1.60 27.15
C PHE A 413 -10.53 -1.87 27.02
N GLY A 414 -11.33 -0.84 27.26
CA GLY A 414 -12.80 -0.91 27.26
C GLY A 414 -13.47 0.46 27.07
N PRO A 415 -13.31 1.11 25.90
CA PRO A 415 -13.71 2.50 25.67
C PRO A 415 -15.22 2.74 25.52
N ASP A 416 -16.04 1.70 25.45
CA ASP A 416 -17.51 1.81 25.32
C ASP A 416 -18.25 0.66 26.05
N GLY A 417 -19.58 0.60 25.91
CA GLY A 417 -20.43 -0.42 26.54
C GLY A 417 -20.43 -1.81 25.88
N SER A 418 -19.62 -2.04 24.85
CA SER A 418 -19.48 -3.33 24.17
C SER A 418 -18.49 -4.22 24.90
N THR A 419 -18.77 -5.52 24.96
CA THR A 419 -17.85 -6.50 25.54
C THR A 419 -16.72 -6.77 24.56
N ARG A 420 -15.49 -6.82 25.08
CA ARG A 420 -14.26 -7.15 24.36
C ARG A 420 -13.61 -8.34 25.06
N TRP A 421 -13.31 -9.42 24.34
CA TRP A 421 -12.80 -10.67 24.91
C TRP A 421 -11.97 -11.44 23.87
N MET A 422 -11.32 -12.53 24.27
CA MET A 422 -10.35 -13.29 23.46
C MET A 422 -9.20 -12.43 22.86
N PRO A 423 -8.48 -11.64 23.68
CA PRO A 423 -7.34 -10.86 23.18
C PRO A 423 -6.09 -11.69 22.91
N SER A 424 -5.47 -11.49 21.75
CA SER A 424 -4.11 -11.93 21.44
C SER A 424 -3.19 -10.71 21.19
N VAL A 425 -1.94 -10.77 21.67
CA VAL A 425 -1.02 -9.63 21.78
C VAL A 425 0.40 -9.98 21.33
N ALA A 426 1.13 -9.04 20.73
CA ALA A 426 2.55 -9.20 20.35
C ALA A 426 3.31 -7.86 20.32
N MET A 427 4.64 -7.91 20.17
CA MET A 427 5.52 -6.73 20.07
C MET A 427 6.56 -6.86 18.94
N ASP A 428 6.81 -5.77 18.24
CA ASP A 428 7.74 -5.72 17.12
C ASP A 428 9.16 -5.23 17.48
N GLN A 429 10.06 -5.09 16.50
CA GLN A 429 11.44 -4.63 16.74
C GLN A 429 11.58 -3.17 17.18
N ALA A 430 10.56 -2.33 17.04
CA ALA A 430 10.55 -0.97 17.60
C ALA A 430 10.06 -0.94 19.06
N GLY A 431 9.36 -1.98 19.50
CA GLY A 431 8.63 -1.99 20.76
C GLY A 431 7.20 -1.44 20.62
N ASP A 432 6.69 -1.33 19.39
CA ASP A 432 5.27 -1.12 19.16
C ASP A 432 4.53 -2.41 19.58
N MET A 433 3.39 -2.26 20.26
CA MET A 433 2.60 -3.38 20.77
C MET A 433 1.23 -3.41 20.10
N ALA A 434 0.90 -4.54 19.49
CA ALA A 434 -0.38 -4.78 18.83
C ALA A 434 -1.27 -5.72 19.65
N ILE A 435 -2.58 -5.46 19.66
CA ILE A 435 -3.58 -6.34 20.28
C ILE A 435 -4.83 -6.45 19.40
N GLY A 436 -5.34 -7.66 19.24
CA GLY A 436 -6.56 -7.95 18.48
C GLY A 436 -7.54 -8.78 19.33
N TYR A 437 -8.85 -8.59 19.13
CA TYR A 437 -9.89 -9.20 19.96
C TYR A 437 -11.28 -9.19 19.32
N SER A 438 -12.13 -10.10 19.81
CA SER A 438 -13.57 -10.17 19.55
C SER A 438 -14.36 -9.05 20.27
N VAL A 439 -15.39 -8.52 19.62
CA VAL A 439 -16.26 -7.44 20.12
C VAL A 439 -17.74 -7.71 19.85
N SER A 440 -18.59 -7.58 20.87
CA SER A 440 -20.05 -7.82 20.77
C SER A 440 -20.85 -7.13 21.88
N SER A 441 -22.13 -6.88 21.64
CA SER A 441 -23.09 -6.36 22.60
C SER A 441 -24.52 -6.75 22.20
N SER A 442 -25.54 -6.37 22.99
CA SER A 442 -26.94 -6.50 22.57
C SER A 442 -27.32 -5.71 21.29
N SER A 443 -26.44 -4.85 20.78
CA SER A 443 -26.59 -4.11 19.52
C SER A 443 -25.44 -4.31 18.53
N VAL A 444 -24.39 -5.06 18.90
CA VAL A 444 -23.19 -5.29 18.06
C VAL A 444 -22.98 -6.79 17.90
N SER A 445 -23.19 -7.29 16.68
CA SER A 445 -22.86 -8.67 16.30
C SER A 445 -21.39 -8.99 16.55
N PRO A 446 -21.02 -10.25 16.88
CA PRO A 446 -19.62 -10.64 17.07
C PRO A 446 -18.75 -10.23 15.87
N SER A 447 -17.78 -9.37 16.16
CA SER A 447 -16.96 -8.59 15.21
C SER A 447 -15.49 -8.61 15.64
N VAL A 448 -14.56 -8.40 14.70
CA VAL A 448 -13.12 -8.34 14.98
C VAL A 448 -12.64 -6.89 15.02
N ARG A 449 -11.91 -6.51 16.08
CA ARG A 449 -11.23 -5.21 16.19
C ARG A 449 -9.76 -5.38 16.59
N ILE A 450 -8.95 -4.39 16.23
CA ILE A 450 -7.54 -4.26 16.63
C ILE A 450 -7.29 -2.91 17.27
N SER A 451 -6.29 -2.84 18.14
CA SER A 451 -5.73 -1.63 18.71
C SER A 451 -4.24 -1.88 19.00
N GLY A 452 -3.57 -0.92 19.63
CA GLY A 452 -2.18 -1.05 20.02
C GLY A 452 -1.62 0.25 20.57
N ARG A 453 -0.30 0.33 20.64
CA ARG A 453 0.45 1.50 21.15
C ARG A 453 1.88 1.50 20.63
N VAL A 454 2.45 2.69 20.47
CA VAL A 454 3.88 2.90 20.21
C VAL A 454 4.64 3.16 21.54
N PRO A 455 5.98 3.00 21.61
CA PRO A 455 6.75 3.29 22.83
C PRO A 455 6.55 4.69 23.43
N THR A 456 6.20 5.69 22.60
CA THR A 456 5.95 7.07 23.04
C THR A 456 4.58 7.30 23.66
N ASP A 457 3.64 6.35 23.58
CA ASP A 457 2.32 6.50 24.19
C ASP A 457 2.36 6.39 25.73
N PRO A 458 1.44 7.05 26.45
CA PRO A 458 1.35 6.91 27.90
C PRO A 458 1.29 5.45 28.35
N SER A 459 2.18 5.08 29.28
CA SER A 459 2.30 3.72 29.81
C SER A 459 0.95 3.17 30.29
N GLY A 460 0.61 1.95 29.87
CA GLY A 460 -0.67 1.30 30.21
C GLY A 460 -1.90 1.79 29.42
N THR A 461 -1.73 2.64 28.41
CA THR A 461 -2.81 3.04 27.48
C THR A 461 -2.59 2.49 26.08
N LEU A 462 -3.70 2.35 25.32
CA LEU A 462 -3.73 2.07 23.89
C LEU A 462 -4.36 3.24 23.13
N GLU A 463 -4.07 3.34 21.83
CA GLU A 463 -4.70 4.25 20.87
C GLU A 463 -6.20 3.90 20.66
N THR A 464 -6.90 4.57 19.73
CA THR A 464 -8.24 4.11 19.31
C THR A 464 -8.19 2.67 18.77
N GLU A 465 -9.31 1.98 18.77
CA GLU A 465 -9.47 0.72 18.03
C GLU A 465 -9.95 0.93 16.58
N THR A 466 -9.55 0.03 15.69
CA THR A 466 -10.00 -0.06 14.30
C THR A 466 -10.79 -1.36 14.09
N SER A 467 -11.90 -1.28 13.34
CA SER A 467 -12.70 -2.44 13.01
C SER A 467 -12.09 -3.20 11.82
N VAL A 468 -11.68 -4.45 12.04
CA VAL A 468 -11.11 -5.32 10.99
C VAL A 468 -12.22 -5.87 10.11
N VAL A 469 -13.28 -6.38 10.74
CA VAL A 469 -14.55 -6.76 10.10
C VAL A 469 -15.68 -6.61 11.12
N ALA A 470 -16.81 -6.05 10.68
CA ALA A 470 -18.04 -5.99 11.46
C ALA A 470 -18.90 -7.23 11.15
N GLY A 471 -19.35 -7.92 12.19
CA GLY A 471 -20.33 -8.99 12.06
C GLY A 471 -21.72 -8.47 11.69
N ALA A 472 -22.49 -9.31 11.02
CA ALA A 472 -23.90 -9.07 10.67
C ALA A 472 -24.83 -10.20 11.15
N GLY A 473 -24.30 -11.13 11.96
CA GLY A 473 -25.01 -12.28 12.51
C GLY A 473 -24.82 -12.48 14.01
N SER A 474 -25.47 -13.51 14.55
CA SER A 474 -25.32 -13.97 15.94
C SER A 474 -25.40 -15.49 16.02
N GLN A 475 -24.64 -16.09 16.93
CA GLN A 475 -24.70 -17.53 17.16
C GLN A 475 -25.96 -17.90 17.97
N ASN A 476 -26.72 -18.88 17.51
CA ASN A 476 -27.99 -19.29 18.10
C ASN A 476 -28.06 -20.81 18.40
N GLY A 477 -29.27 -21.38 18.46
CA GLY A 477 -29.48 -22.79 18.81
C GLY A 477 -29.04 -23.09 20.24
N THR A 478 -28.20 -24.12 20.40
CA THR A 478 -27.60 -24.50 21.70
C THR A 478 -26.13 -24.09 21.84
N LEU A 479 -25.57 -23.38 20.86
CA LEU A 479 -24.13 -23.05 20.82
C LEU A 479 -23.83 -21.81 21.68
N THR A 480 -22.92 -21.97 22.64
CA THR A 480 -22.44 -20.91 23.55
C THR A 480 -20.92 -20.75 23.55
N ARG A 481 -20.15 -21.75 23.11
CA ARG A 481 -18.72 -21.62 22.83
C ARG A 481 -18.50 -20.53 21.76
N TRP A 482 -17.49 -19.69 21.94
CA TRP A 482 -16.93 -18.87 20.86
C TRP A 482 -15.80 -19.70 20.24
N GLY A 483 -14.54 -19.26 20.27
CA GLY A 483 -13.37 -20.13 20.10
C GLY A 483 -12.77 -20.60 21.43
N ASP A 484 -11.56 -21.16 21.37
CA ASP A 484 -10.61 -21.33 22.49
C ASP A 484 -9.27 -20.59 22.27
N TYR A 485 -9.05 -20.05 21.06
CA TYR A 485 -7.81 -19.43 20.55
C TYR A 485 -8.08 -18.15 19.75
N SER A 486 -7.11 -17.24 19.73
CA SER A 486 -6.96 -16.17 18.73
C SER A 486 -5.46 -15.82 18.63
N ALA A 487 -4.98 -15.40 17.45
CA ALA A 487 -3.52 -15.44 17.17
C ALA A 487 -2.96 -14.13 16.60
N MET A 488 -2.13 -13.44 17.38
CA MET A 488 -1.34 -12.26 16.99
C MET A 488 0.15 -12.63 16.83
N THR A 489 0.70 -12.44 15.63
CA THR A 489 2.06 -12.90 15.25
C THR A 489 2.85 -11.81 14.53
N VAL A 490 4.18 -11.80 14.67
CA VAL A 490 5.08 -10.81 14.02
C VAL A 490 5.85 -11.45 12.86
N ASP A 491 5.81 -10.76 11.72
CA ASP A 491 6.41 -11.14 10.43
C ASP A 491 7.93 -11.37 10.53
N PRO A 492 8.45 -12.59 10.22
CA PRO A 492 9.87 -12.91 10.32
C PRO A 492 10.76 -12.29 9.22
N VAL A 493 10.21 -11.51 8.28
CA VAL A 493 10.96 -10.87 7.18
C VAL A 493 11.33 -9.42 7.48
N ASP A 494 10.39 -8.66 8.04
CA ASP A 494 10.62 -7.24 8.40
C ASP A 494 10.60 -6.98 9.92
N ASP A 495 10.22 -7.97 10.73
CA ASP A 495 10.14 -7.94 12.19
C ASP A 495 9.26 -6.78 12.73
N CYS A 496 8.29 -6.34 11.92
CA CYS A 496 7.43 -5.17 12.15
C CYS A 496 5.98 -5.33 11.72
N THR A 497 5.69 -6.18 10.73
CA THR A 497 4.32 -6.37 10.26
C THR A 497 3.62 -7.37 11.17
N PHE A 498 2.58 -6.91 11.86
CA PHE A 498 1.70 -7.76 12.65
C PHE A 498 0.72 -8.49 11.74
N TRP A 499 0.42 -9.74 12.10
CA TRP A 499 -0.60 -10.58 11.49
C TRP A 499 -1.53 -11.11 12.56
N PHE A 500 -2.84 -10.91 12.38
CA PHE A 500 -3.88 -11.30 13.34
C PHE A 500 -4.97 -12.12 12.66
N THR A 501 -5.46 -13.15 13.35
CA THR A 501 -6.67 -13.87 12.97
C THR A 501 -7.61 -14.13 14.16
N GLU A 502 -8.92 -14.07 13.87
CA GLU A 502 -10.02 -14.11 14.82
C GLU A 502 -11.34 -14.44 14.09
N GLU A 503 -12.31 -14.96 14.83
CA GLU A 503 -13.64 -15.38 14.35
C GLU A 503 -14.73 -14.31 14.44
N TYR A 504 -15.77 -14.43 13.60
CA TYR A 504 -16.91 -13.51 13.54
C TYR A 504 -18.16 -14.13 12.87
N MET A 505 -19.32 -13.48 13.02
CA MET A 505 -20.58 -13.95 12.42
C MET A 505 -20.99 -13.14 11.19
N LYS A 506 -20.99 -13.75 9.99
CA LYS A 506 -21.63 -13.16 8.79
C LYS A 506 -23.16 -13.19 8.83
N THR A 507 -23.74 -14.25 9.39
CA THR A 507 -25.20 -14.48 9.42
C THR A 507 -25.63 -15.08 10.76
N THR A 508 -26.92 -15.03 11.08
CA THR A 508 -27.46 -15.57 12.33
C THR A 508 -27.80 -17.05 12.16
N GLY A 509 -27.23 -17.93 12.99
CA GLY A 509 -27.39 -19.39 12.85
C GLY A 509 -26.60 -20.22 13.85
N THR A 510 -26.47 -21.51 13.53
CA THR A 510 -25.52 -22.47 14.11
C THR A 510 -24.58 -22.95 13.02
N PHE A 511 -23.34 -23.33 13.38
CA PHE A 511 -22.34 -23.85 12.43
C PHE A 511 -22.18 -22.95 11.19
N ASN A 512 -22.04 -21.65 11.41
CA ASN A 512 -22.04 -20.64 10.33
C ASN A 512 -21.12 -19.43 10.62
N TRP A 513 -20.08 -19.65 11.43
CA TRP A 513 -19.01 -18.68 11.69
C TRP A 513 -18.12 -18.47 10.45
N ASN A 514 -17.36 -17.38 10.46
CA ASN A 514 -16.27 -17.10 9.54
C ASN A 514 -15.07 -16.56 10.31
N THR A 515 -13.85 -16.78 9.81
CA THR A 515 -12.65 -16.15 10.35
C THR A 515 -12.14 -15.06 9.42
N ARG A 516 -11.39 -14.12 9.98
CA ARG A 516 -10.77 -13.01 9.24
C ARG A 516 -9.27 -13.04 9.47
N ILE A 517 -8.49 -12.69 8.45
CA ILE A 517 -7.03 -12.56 8.52
C ILE A 517 -6.69 -11.12 8.14
N VAL A 518 -5.90 -10.45 8.98
CA VAL A 518 -5.46 -9.07 8.76
C VAL A 518 -3.97 -8.92 9.05
N SER A 519 -3.33 -8.05 8.28
CA SER A 519 -1.96 -7.57 8.52
C SER A 519 -1.96 -6.07 8.73
N PHE A 520 -1.06 -5.56 9.56
CA PHE A 520 -0.90 -4.12 9.82
C PHE A 520 0.48 -3.80 10.39
N LYS A 521 0.92 -2.54 10.29
CA LYS A 521 2.27 -2.12 10.71
C LYS A 521 2.28 -0.71 11.28
N PHE A 522 3.02 -0.51 12.37
CA PHE A 522 3.21 0.81 13.00
C PHE A 522 4.28 1.66 12.26
N PRO A 523 4.12 3.00 12.24
CA PRO A 523 5.04 3.89 11.56
C PRO A 523 6.34 4.08 12.37
N GLY A 524 7.48 3.79 11.74
CA GLY A 524 8.80 3.92 12.36
C GLY A 524 9.51 2.58 12.56
N CYS A 525 8.77 1.47 12.69
CA CYS A 525 9.38 0.15 12.77
C CYS A 525 10.12 -0.21 11.47
N GLY A 526 11.39 -0.61 11.62
CA GLY A 526 12.34 -0.87 10.53
C GLY A 526 13.39 0.23 10.32
N SER A 527 13.32 1.34 11.07
CA SER A 527 14.25 2.48 10.95
C SER A 527 15.50 2.41 11.84
N SER A 528 15.73 1.26 12.50
CA SER A 528 16.68 1.08 13.62
C SER A 528 18.13 0.79 13.22
N GLY A 529 18.38 0.48 11.94
CA GLY A 529 19.74 0.38 11.40
C GLY A 529 20.44 1.75 11.34
N PRO A 530 21.78 1.80 11.25
CA PRO A 530 22.45 3.06 10.97
C PRO A 530 21.98 3.61 9.62
N THR A 531 21.98 4.94 9.47
CA THR A 531 21.53 5.61 8.24
C THR A 531 22.64 6.55 7.79
N GLY A 532 23.36 6.13 6.74
CA GLY A 532 24.34 6.97 6.06
C GLY A 532 23.63 7.93 5.09
N SER A 533 24.03 9.19 5.06
CA SER A 533 23.49 10.19 4.13
C SER A 533 24.61 10.96 3.47
N VAL A 534 24.57 11.06 2.14
CA VAL A 534 25.59 11.76 1.34
C VAL A 534 25.02 13.07 0.79
N SER A 535 25.75 14.17 0.98
CA SER A 535 25.34 15.50 0.52
C SER A 535 26.53 16.31 0.00
N PRO A 536 26.48 16.86 -1.23
CA PRO A 536 25.37 16.74 -2.20
C PRO A 536 25.28 15.34 -2.82
N THR A 537 24.09 14.99 -3.35
CA THR A 537 23.82 13.72 -4.04
C THR A 537 24.24 13.70 -5.51
N SER A 538 24.76 14.81 -6.03
CA SER A 538 25.51 14.86 -7.28
C SER A 538 26.62 15.92 -7.25
N LEU A 539 27.65 15.72 -8.07
CA LEU A 539 28.71 16.69 -8.34
C LEU A 539 28.85 16.91 -9.85
N THR A 540 29.00 18.16 -10.26
CA THR A 540 29.31 18.55 -11.64
C THR A 540 30.66 19.27 -11.66
N PHE A 541 31.60 18.75 -12.42
CA PHE A 541 32.95 19.29 -12.57
C PHE A 541 33.06 20.16 -13.82
N ALA A 542 33.83 21.24 -13.72
CA ALA A 542 34.07 22.14 -14.82
C ALA A 542 34.78 21.46 -16.01
N SER A 543 34.65 22.06 -17.19
CA SER A 543 35.37 21.66 -18.40
C SER A 543 36.88 21.59 -18.12
N THR A 544 37.44 20.38 -18.16
CA THR A 544 38.81 20.07 -17.72
C THR A 544 39.56 19.42 -18.89
N THR A 545 40.77 19.87 -19.20
CA THR A 545 41.52 19.35 -20.36
C THR A 545 41.85 17.88 -20.18
N VAL A 546 41.69 17.07 -21.24
CA VAL A 546 42.04 15.64 -21.20
C VAL A 546 43.48 15.43 -20.70
N GLY A 547 43.64 14.56 -19.70
CA GLY A 547 44.92 14.29 -19.03
C GLY A 547 45.29 15.28 -17.91
N SER A 548 44.42 16.25 -17.56
CA SER A 548 44.61 17.14 -16.41
C SER A 548 43.55 16.91 -15.32
N THR A 549 43.90 17.16 -14.06
CA THR A 549 43.02 16.92 -12.90
C THR A 549 42.37 18.22 -12.43
N SER A 550 41.07 18.17 -12.13
CA SER A 550 40.29 19.28 -11.59
C SER A 550 40.68 19.64 -10.15
N ALA A 551 40.22 20.81 -9.68
CA ALA A 551 40.08 21.03 -8.24
C ALA A 551 39.13 19.99 -7.62
N SER A 552 39.33 19.67 -6.34
CA SER A 552 38.50 18.72 -5.59
C SER A 552 37.20 19.35 -5.11
N GLN A 553 36.09 18.61 -5.21
CA GLN A 553 34.80 19.00 -4.62
C GLN A 553 34.44 18.07 -3.45
N PRO A 554 33.99 18.61 -2.29
CA PRO A 554 33.64 17.82 -1.12
C PRO A 554 32.22 17.27 -1.18
N ILE A 555 32.04 16.07 -0.64
CA ILE A 555 30.78 15.45 -0.24
C ILE A 555 30.88 15.15 1.25
N THR A 556 29.85 15.50 2.02
CA THR A 556 29.72 15.10 3.42
C THR A 556 28.96 13.78 3.49
N LEU A 557 29.55 12.77 4.13
CA LEU A 557 28.84 11.57 4.59
C LEU A 557 28.49 11.76 6.06
N SER A 558 27.21 11.71 6.40
CA SER A 558 26.68 11.91 7.75
C SER A 558 25.93 10.68 8.22
N ASN A 559 26.26 10.20 9.42
CA ASN A 559 25.50 9.21 10.16
C ASN A 559 24.59 9.92 11.18
N SER A 560 23.28 9.93 10.92
CA SER A 560 22.28 10.58 11.79
C SER A 560 21.58 9.61 12.74
N SER A 561 22.11 8.39 12.93
CA SER A 561 21.55 7.41 13.87
C SER A 561 22.26 7.41 15.24
N SER A 562 21.69 6.66 16.17
CA SER A 562 22.28 6.32 17.48
C SER A 562 23.32 5.19 17.43
N THR A 563 23.52 4.56 16.28
CA THR A 563 24.41 3.39 16.07
C THR A 563 25.60 3.76 15.18
N ALA A 564 26.67 2.95 15.18
CA ALA A 564 27.85 3.24 14.37
C ALA A 564 27.70 2.71 12.92
N LEU A 565 28.02 3.58 11.97
CA LEU A 565 28.05 3.28 10.54
C LEU A 565 29.40 2.63 10.20
N SER A 566 29.42 1.33 9.95
CA SER A 566 30.62 0.54 9.64
C SER A 566 30.88 0.55 8.13
N ILE A 567 31.91 1.26 7.70
CA ILE A 567 32.19 1.55 6.29
C ILE A 567 33.09 0.46 5.70
N THR A 568 32.54 -0.29 4.75
CA THR A 568 33.20 -1.39 4.03
C THR A 568 34.04 -0.89 2.86
N SER A 569 33.56 0.11 2.10
CA SER A 569 34.30 0.70 0.99
C SER A 569 33.81 2.09 0.60
N ILE A 570 34.71 2.95 0.14
CA ILE A 570 34.37 4.20 -0.58
C ILE A 570 35.14 4.19 -1.89
N ALA A 571 34.44 4.22 -3.03
CA ALA A 571 35.03 4.11 -4.36
C ALA A 571 34.40 5.11 -5.34
N ALA A 572 35.22 5.71 -6.21
CA ALA A 572 34.75 6.50 -7.35
C ALA A 572 35.00 5.71 -8.65
N SER A 573 34.11 5.86 -9.64
CA SER A 573 34.18 5.17 -10.93
C SER A 573 34.34 6.11 -12.12
N GLY A 574 34.81 5.58 -13.25
CA GLY A 574 35.07 6.36 -14.48
C GLY A 574 36.32 7.22 -14.36
N ASP A 575 36.24 8.45 -14.90
CA ASP A 575 37.34 9.44 -14.90
C ASP A 575 37.47 10.20 -13.55
N PHE A 576 36.96 9.63 -12.45
CA PHE A 576 36.87 10.29 -11.14
C PHE A 576 37.62 9.50 -10.06
N ALA A 577 38.27 10.23 -9.15
CA ALA A 577 38.99 9.67 -8.01
C ALA A 577 38.54 10.33 -6.70
N GLN A 578 38.65 9.63 -5.57
CA GLN A 578 38.27 10.14 -4.25
C GLN A 578 39.40 10.01 -3.21
N THR A 579 39.45 10.95 -2.26
CA THR A 579 40.14 10.80 -0.98
C THR A 579 39.20 11.21 0.15
N ASN A 580 39.30 10.60 1.34
CA ASN A 580 38.37 10.87 2.44
C ASN A 580 39.04 10.75 3.81
N ASN A 581 38.33 11.20 4.86
CA ASN A 581 38.72 11.07 6.26
C ASN A 581 37.73 10.21 7.09
N CYS A 582 36.93 9.36 6.44
CA CYS A 582 35.82 8.62 7.06
C CYS A 582 36.24 7.38 7.85
N GLY A 583 37.43 6.83 7.58
CA GLY A 583 37.90 5.58 8.21
C GLY A 583 37.05 4.37 7.83
N SER A 584 37.13 3.30 8.64
CA SER A 584 36.30 2.09 8.52
C SER A 584 35.01 2.15 9.35
N SER A 585 34.79 3.23 10.10
CA SER A 585 33.55 3.42 10.87
C SER A 585 33.33 4.89 11.23
N LEU A 586 32.12 5.39 10.98
CA LEU A 586 31.65 6.71 11.35
C LEU A 586 30.69 6.60 12.55
N ALA A 587 31.03 7.29 13.64
CA ALA A 587 30.28 7.22 14.90
C ALA A 587 28.84 7.74 14.77
N ALA A 588 28.00 7.42 15.75
CA ALA A 588 26.65 7.95 15.88
C ALA A 588 26.64 9.49 15.85
N ASN A 589 25.62 10.10 15.24
CA ASN A 589 25.45 11.55 15.11
C ASN A 589 26.70 12.32 14.60
N SER A 590 27.51 11.69 13.76
CA SER A 590 28.81 12.23 13.29
C SER A 590 28.87 12.29 11.75
N SER A 591 29.78 13.11 11.22
CA SER A 591 30.01 13.22 9.78
C SER A 591 31.49 13.25 9.40
N CYS A 592 31.77 12.91 8.15
CA CYS A 592 33.09 12.93 7.52
C CYS A 592 33.00 13.47 6.09
N THR A 593 34.15 13.72 5.45
CA THR A 593 34.23 14.35 4.13
C THR A 593 34.97 13.45 3.13
N ILE A 594 34.36 13.31 1.95
CA ILE A 594 34.90 12.63 0.77
C ILE A 594 35.15 13.68 -0.30
N ASN A 595 36.41 13.92 -0.63
CA ASN A 595 36.83 14.88 -1.66
C ASN A 595 37.02 14.14 -2.99
N VAL A 596 36.23 14.52 -3.99
CA VAL A 596 36.26 13.91 -5.33
C VAL A 596 36.96 14.83 -6.32
N THR A 597 37.75 14.26 -7.23
CA THR A 597 38.44 14.95 -8.33
C THR A 597 38.10 14.29 -9.67
N PHE A 598 38.16 15.06 -10.75
CA PHE A 598 37.89 14.63 -12.12
C PHE A 598 39.15 14.75 -12.98
N THR A 599 39.53 13.70 -13.69
CA THR A 599 40.68 13.66 -14.61
C THR A 599 40.27 13.03 -15.94
N PRO A 600 39.71 13.81 -16.88
CA PRO A 600 39.15 13.26 -18.12
C PRO A 600 40.19 12.51 -18.96
N THR A 601 39.84 11.31 -19.40
CA THR A 601 40.65 10.45 -20.29
C THR A 601 40.27 10.62 -21.77
N ALA A 602 39.11 11.19 -22.06
CA ALA A 602 38.62 11.48 -23.40
C ALA A 602 37.77 12.77 -23.43
N THR A 603 37.59 13.35 -24.61
CA THR A 603 36.81 14.59 -24.80
C THR A 603 35.30 14.37 -24.75
N GLY A 604 34.55 15.42 -24.39
CA GLY A 604 33.09 15.38 -24.25
C GLY A 604 32.65 15.02 -22.82
N THR A 605 31.34 14.83 -22.61
CA THR A 605 30.78 14.52 -21.29
C THR A 605 31.28 13.17 -20.78
N ARG A 606 31.70 13.15 -19.52
CA ARG A 606 32.20 11.98 -18.78
C ARG A 606 31.34 11.84 -17.53
N THR A 607 30.94 10.61 -17.23
CA THR A 607 30.09 10.28 -16.09
C THR A 607 30.75 9.23 -15.21
N GLY A 608 30.36 9.20 -13.94
CA GLY A 608 30.83 8.26 -12.94
C GLY A 608 29.93 8.29 -11.71
N THR A 609 30.29 7.49 -10.71
CA THR A 609 29.56 7.38 -9.45
C THR A 609 30.57 7.30 -8.32
N LEU A 610 30.36 8.07 -7.25
CA LEU A 610 30.94 7.74 -5.95
C LEU A 610 29.97 6.79 -5.25
N THR A 611 30.47 5.64 -4.83
CA THR A 611 29.73 4.63 -4.06
C THR A 611 30.35 4.51 -2.67
N VAL A 612 29.54 4.73 -1.65
CA VAL A 612 29.83 4.41 -0.24
C VAL A 612 29.09 3.12 0.08
N SER A 613 29.79 2.10 0.56
CA SER A 613 29.20 0.84 1.00
C SER A 613 29.50 0.65 2.48
N ASP A 614 28.47 0.56 3.30
CA ASP A 614 28.53 0.41 4.74
C ASP A 614 27.44 -0.56 5.26
N ASN A 615 27.17 -0.56 6.56
CA ASN A 615 26.13 -1.39 7.20
C ASN A 615 24.76 -0.69 7.34
N ALA A 616 24.52 0.43 6.66
CA ALA A 616 23.21 1.09 6.71
C ALA A 616 22.11 0.33 5.97
N SER A 617 20.86 0.56 6.38
CA SER A 617 19.67 0.05 5.67
C SER A 617 19.53 0.64 4.25
N ASN A 618 20.20 1.76 3.96
CA ASN A 618 20.26 2.40 2.63
C ASN A 618 21.63 2.24 1.94
N SER A 619 22.45 1.28 2.38
CA SER A 619 23.72 0.94 1.76
C SER A 619 23.53 0.19 0.43
N PRO A 620 24.32 0.48 -0.63
CA PRO A 620 25.33 1.53 -0.71
C PRO A 620 24.74 2.89 -1.11
N GLN A 621 25.14 3.98 -0.43
CA GLN A 621 24.76 5.32 -0.84
C GLN A 621 25.60 5.76 -2.05
N THR A 622 24.98 6.45 -3.00
CA THR A 622 25.64 6.85 -4.26
C THR A 622 25.50 8.34 -4.54
N VAL A 623 26.56 8.92 -5.14
CA VAL A 623 26.59 10.31 -5.64
C VAL A 623 26.93 10.28 -7.12
N SER A 624 26.07 10.89 -7.94
CA SER A 624 26.28 10.99 -9.39
C SER A 624 27.36 12.01 -9.73
N LEU A 625 28.38 11.59 -10.49
CA LEU A 625 29.50 12.44 -10.88
C LEU A 625 29.42 12.74 -12.38
N THR A 626 29.51 14.02 -12.75
CA THR A 626 29.58 14.45 -14.15
C THR A 626 30.70 15.47 -14.36
N GLY A 627 31.26 15.51 -15.56
CA GLY A 627 32.27 16.50 -15.95
C GLY A 627 32.51 16.45 -17.46
N THR A 628 33.21 17.43 -18.02
CA THR A 628 33.48 17.49 -19.47
C THR A 628 34.97 17.47 -19.74
N GLY A 629 35.42 16.51 -20.55
CA GLY A 629 36.77 16.51 -21.11
C GLY A 629 36.90 17.55 -22.22
N ALA A 630 37.69 18.59 -22.01
CA ALA A 630 38.00 19.59 -23.02
C ALA A 630 39.08 19.05 -23.98
N SER A 631 38.87 19.28 -25.27
CA SER A 631 39.94 19.18 -26.27
C SER A 631 41.05 20.19 -25.95
N SER A 632 42.30 19.87 -26.29
CA SER A 632 43.41 20.82 -26.19
C SER A 632 43.31 21.87 -27.31
N GLY A 633 43.30 23.16 -26.95
CA GLY A 633 43.45 24.26 -27.91
C GLY A 633 42.16 24.79 -28.56
N THR A 634 40.97 24.44 -28.07
CA THR A 634 39.68 24.89 -28.67
C THR A 634 38.88 25.80 -27.73
N PRO A 635 38.43 26.99 -28.18
CA PRO A 635 37.47 27.83 -27.44
C PRO A 635 36.05 27.28 -27.56
N GLN A 636 35.19 27.56 -26.58
CA GLN A 636 33.80 27.12 -26.56
C GLN A 636 32.91 28.22 -25.97
N ALA A 637 32.29 29.02 -26.84
CA ALA A 637 31.34 30.04 -26.42
C ALA A 637 29.97 29.45 -26.05
N THR A 638 29.36 29.97 -24.98
CA THR A 638 27.94 29.78 -24.65
C THR A 638 27.31 31.08 -24.19
N LEU A 639 26.06 31.32 -24.58
CA LEU A 639 25.23 32.44 -24.11
C LEU A 639 24.21 31.93 -23.09
N SER A 640 24.09 32.61 -21.95
CA SER A 640 23.08 32.30 -20.93
C SER A 640 22.47 33.57 -20.34
N PRO A 641 21.13 33.75 -20.37
CA PRO A 641 20.16 32.90 -21.05
C PRO A 641 20.29 32.94 -22.58
N THR A 642 19.71 31.96 -23.27
CA THR A 642 19.64 31.89 -24.75
C THR A 642 18.51 32.73 -25.35
N SER A 643 17.71 33.40 -24.51
CA SER A 643 16.75 34.42 -24.92
C SER A 643 16.49 35.45 -23.82
N LEU A 644 16.00 36.62 -24.20
CA LEU A 644 15.49 37.65 -23.28
C LEU A 644 14.07 38.07 -23.69
N THR A 645 13.24 38.31 -22.68
CA THR A 645 11.86 38.76 -22.84
C THR A 645 11.64 40.02 -22.02
N PHE A 646 11.39 41.12 -22.71
CA PHE A 646 11.14 42.43 -22.11
C PHE A 646 9.63 42.65 -21.94
N GLY A 647 9.22 43.10 -20.75
CA GLY A 647 7.83 43.42 -20.47
C GLY A 647 7.31 44.58 -21.33
N SER A 648 5.99 44.77 -21.30
CA SER A 648 5.30 45.88 -21.97
C SER A 648 5.96 47.22 -21.66
N THR A 649 6.65 47.78 -22.64
CA THR A 649 7.43 49.02 -22.54
C THR A 649 6.76 50.07 -23.41
N ASN A 650 6.61 51.30 -22.92
CA ASN A 650 5.89 52.33 -23.67
C ASN A 650 6.67 52.72 -24.93
N VAL A 651 5.95 52.92 -26.04
CA VAL A 651 6.57 53.32 -27.32
C VAL A 651 7.41 54.59 -27.14
N GLY A 652 8.66 54.55 -27.60
CA GLY A 652 9.63 55.64 -27.43
C GLY A 652 10.32 55.72 -26.05
N THR A 653 10.06 54.78 -25.13
CA THR A 653 10.77 54.67 -23.84
C THR A 653 11.67 53.44 -23.81
N THR A 654 12.76 53.50 -23.05
CA THR A 654 13.74 52.40 -22.94
C THR A 654 13.50 51.61 -21.66
N SER A 655 13.51 50.28 -21.77
CA SER A 655 13.37 49.36 -20.64
C SER A 655 14.56 49.43 -19.67
N ALA A 656 14.39 48.86 -18.47
CA ALA A 656 15.53 48.41 -17.69
C ALA A 656 16.36 47.38 -18.50
N ALA A 657 17.67 47.35 -18.27
CA ALA A 657 18.56 46.40 -18.96
C ALA A 657 18.42 44.98 -18.39
N GLN A 658 18.43 43.98 -19.27
CA GLN A 658 18.57 42.56 -18.91
C GLN A 658 19.90 42.03 -19.43
N ASN A 659 20.51 41.09 -18.72
CA ASN A 659 21.88 40.64 -19.00
C ASN A 659 21.91 39.23 -19.61
N ILE A 660 22.71 39.05 -20.67
CA ILE A 660 23.21 37.76 -21.13
C ILE A 660 24.68 37.64 -20.73
N THR A 661 25.06 36.50 -20.20
CA THR A 661 26.47 36.14 -19.94
C THR A 661 27.00 35.34 -21.11
N LEU A 662 28.13 35.77 -21.67
CA LEU A 662 28.93 35.00 -22.62
C LEU A 662 30.07 34.33 -21.86
N THR A 663 30.14 33.01 -21.91
CA THR A 663 31.15 32.20 -21.20
C THR A 663 32.01 31.44 -22.20
N ASN A 664 33.32 31.39 -21.98
CA ASN A 664 34.24 30.51 -22.71
C ASN A 664 34.53 29.25 -21.87
N GLY A 665 33.76 28.18 -22.10
CA GLY A 665 33.99 26.86 -21.49
C GLY A 665 35.16 26.08 -22.10
N GLY A 666 35.87 26.67 -23.06
CA GLY A 666 36.97 26.03 -23.80
C GLY A 666 38.35 26.23 -23.16
N SER A 667 39.33 25.49 -23.68
CA SER A 667 40.72 25.48 -23.21
C SER A 667 41.61 26.53 -23.89
N ALA A 668 41.13 27.18 -24.94
CA ALA A 668 41.81 28.28 -25.63
C ALA A 668 41.00 29.57 -25.58
N THR A 669 41.66 30.69 -25.85
CA THR A 669 41.03 32.03 -25.89
C THR A 669 39.94 32.12 -26.95
N LEU A 670 38.75 32.52 -26.50
CA LEU A 670 37.64 32.89 -27.37
C LEU A 670 37.91 34.30 -27.90
N SER A 671 38.20 34.42 -29.20
CA SER A 671 38.39 35.72 -29.86
C SER A 671 37.07 36.19 -30.44
N ILE A 672 36.59 37.36 -30.00
CA ILE A 672 35.33 37.97 -30.42
C ILE A 672 35.62 38.97 -31.55
N SER A 673 35.00 38.73 -32.70
CA SER A 673 35.10 39.58 -33.90
C SER A 673 33.92 40.56 -34.05
N GLY A 674 32.82 40.35 -33.33
CA GLY A 674 31.72 41.33 -33.23
C GLY A 674 30.60 40.90 -32.28
N ILE A 675 29.88 41.88 -31.74
CA ILE A 675 28.63 41.68 -30.96
C ILE A 675 27.55 42.57 -31.59
N GLY A 676 26.75 41.98 -32.46
CA GLY A 676 25.64 42.63 -33.15
C GLY A 676 24.31 42.43 -32.43
N ILE A 677 23.37 43.35 -32.64
CA ILE A 677 21.99 43.25 -32.16
C ILE A 677 21.02 43.79 -33.21
N SER A 678 19.80 43.25 -33.26
CA SER A 678 18.79 43.59 -34.26
C SER A 678 17.41 43.86 -33.64
N GLY A 679 16.54 44.55 -34.40
CA GLY A 679 15.21 44.97 -33.94
C GLY A 679 15.26 46.21 -33.06
N ASP A 680 14.26 46.36 -32.18
CA ASP A 680 14.08 47.51 -31.28
C ASP A 680 14.94 47.40 -30.01
N PHE A 681 16.12 46.77 -30.12
CA PHE A 681 16.98 46.41 -28.99
C PHE A 681 18.37 47.00 -29.17
N ALA A 682 18.97 47.46 -28.07
CA ALA A 682 20.34 47.96 -28.01
C ALA A 682 21.17 47.15 -27.00
N GLN A 683 22.50 47.11 -27.18
CA GLN A 683 23.39 46.43 -26.24
C GLN A 683 24.60 47.27 -25.85
N SER A 684 25.04 47.09 -24.61
CA SER A 684 26.38 47.43 -24.13
C SER A 684 27.00 46.18 -23.47
N ASN A 685 28.32 46.08 -23.41
CA ASN A 685 28.98 44.91 -22.86
C ASN A 685 30.38 45.23 -22.30
N ASN A 686 30.96 44.28 -21.56
CA ASN A 686 32.33 44.34 -21.05
C ASN A 686 33.25 43.24 -21.66
N CYS A 687 32.86 42.65 -22.80
CA CYS A 687 33.50 41.46 -23.36
C CYS A 687 34.85 41.69 -24.06
N GLY A 688 35.17 42.94 -24.41
CA GLY A 688 36.40 43.27 -25.14
C GLY A 688 36.51 42.56 -26.49
N THR A 689 37.73 42.25 -26.91
CA THR A 689 38.01 41.47 -28.13
C THR A 689 38.23 39.99 -27.87
N SER A 690 38.26 39.55 -26.61
CA SER A 690 38.46 38.12 -26.28
C SER A 690 38.14 37.77 -24.84
N VAL A 691 37.62 36.55 -24.63
CA VAL A 691 37.41 35.93 -23.31
C VAL A 691 38.40 34.78 -23.13
N GLY A 692 39.20 34.83 -22.06
CA GLY A 692 40.17 33.77 -21.73
C GLY A 692 39.51 32.41 -21.45
N ALA A 693 40.30 31.33 -21.47
CA ALA A 693 39.82 29.98 -21.14
C ALA A 693 39.20 29.95 -19.72
N GLY A 694 37.99 29.41 -19.60
CA GLY A 694 37.21 29.42 -18.35
C GLY A 694 36.66 30.79 -17.92
N GLY A 695 36.90 31.86 -18.69
CA GLY A 695 36.41 33.20 -18.40
C GLY A 695 34.97 33.45 -18.88
N SER A 696 34.40 34.56 -18.45
CA SER A 696 33.10 35.05 -18.93
C SER A 696 33.04 36.58 -18.98
N CYS A 697 32.02 37.10 -19.66
CA CYS A 697 31.69 38.52 -19.74
C CYS A 697 30.17 38.71 -19.85
N THR A 698 29.71 39.96 -19.74
CA THR A 698 28.29 40.31 -19.70
C THR A 698 27.93 41.27 -20.82
N ILE A 699 26.79 40.99 -21.46
CA ILE A 699 26.15 41.80 -22.49
C ILE A 699 24.80 42.26 -21.91
N SER A 700 24.69 43.54 -21.61
CA SER A 700 23.48 44.20 -21.12
C SER A 700 22.66 44.68 -22.31
N VAL A 701 21.44 44.18 -22.43
CA VAL A 701 20.49 44.48 -23.52
C VAL A 701 19.34 45.33 -22.98
N THR A 702 18.95 46.36 -23.72
CA THR A 702 17.74 47.17 -23.47
C THR A 702 16.78 47.10 -24.66
N PHE A 703 15.51 47.39 -24.41
CA PHE A 703 14.43 47.39 -25.40
C PHE A 703 13.78 48.78 -25.47
N THR A 704 13.63 49.33 -26.68
CA THR A 704 13.05 50.66 -26.93
C THR A 704 12.04 50.57 -28.09
N PRO A 705 10.78 50.15 -27.83
CA PRO A 705 9.81 49.89 -28.89
C PRO A 705 9.49 51.14 -29.72
N THR A 706 9.56 51.01 -31.05
CA THR A 706 9.22 52.08 -32.00
C THR A 706 7.74 52.08 -32.40
N THR A 707 7.03 50.96 -32.21
CA THR A 707 5.58 50.82 -32.41
C THR A 707 4.97 49.99 -31.29
N THR A 708 3.65 50.00 -31.17
CA THR A 708 2.92 49.05 -30.34
C THR A 708 3.01 47.62 -30.90
N GLY A 709 2.68 46.64 -30.05
CA GLY A 709 2.68 45.22 -30.38
C GLY A 709 4.02 44.52 -30.13
N THR A 710 4.07 43.21 -30.36
CA THR A 710 5.28 42.40 -30.16
C THR A 710 6.36 42.77 -31.18
N ARG A 711 7.57 43.00 -30.67
CA ARG A 711 8.79 43.26 -31.42
C ARG A 711 9.77 42.12 -31.15
N THR A 712 10.50 41.70 -32.17
CA THR A 712 11.50 40.61 -32.07
C THR A 712 12.86 41.07 -32.58
N GLY A 713 13.90 40.39 -32.14
CA GLY A 713 15.29 40.69 -32.48
C GLY A 713 16.21 39.53 -32.12
N THR A 714 17.50 39.72 -32.35
CA THR A 714 18.53 38.71 -32.06
C THR A 714 19.80 39.40 -31.58
N LEU A 715 20.34 38.97 -30.44
CA LEU A 715 21.73 39.23 -30.08
C LEU A 715 22.61 38.19 -30.78
N SER A 716 23.71 38.63 -31.41
CA SER A 716 24.59 37.79 -32.20
C SER A 716 26.05 38.08 -31.86
N VAL A 717 26.78 37.08 -31.35
CA VAL A 717 28.21 37.14 -31.02
C VAL A 717 28.98 36.36 -32.08
N THR A 718 29.74 37.05 -32.91
CA THR A 718 30.64 36.43 -33.88
C THR A 718 32.01 36.22 -33.24
N ASP A 719 32.40 34.96 -33.04
CA ASP A 719 33.64 34.55 -32.40
C ASP A 719 34.37 33.43 -33.18
N ASN A 720 35.43 32.86 -32.60
CA ASN A 720 36.23 31.78 -33.18
C ASN A 720 35.89 30.37 -32.66
N ALA A 721 34.77 30.19 -31.93
CA ALA A 721 34.32 28.87 -31.50
C ALA A 721 33.41 28.20 -32.54
N THR A 722 33.29 26.88 -32.47
CA THR A 722 32.29 26.13 -33.23
C THR A 722 30.88 26.59 -32.89
N GLY A 723 30.05 26.84 -33.91
CA GLY A 723 28.70 27.41 -33.76
C GLY A 723 28.63 28.93 -33.95
N SER A 724 29.76 29.62 -34.12
CA SER A 724 29.81 31.05 -34.40
C SER A 724 29.02 31.44 -35.67
N PRO A 725 28.18 32.51 -35.64
CA PRO A 725 27.92 33.37 -34.49
C PRO A 725 26.93 32.75 -33.49
N GLN A 726 27.26 32.82 -32.20
CA GLN A 726 26.35 32.41 -31.14
C GLN A 726 25.19 33.40 -31.07
N SER A 727 23.95 32.92 -31.02
CA SER A 727 22.76 33.78 -31.05
C SER A 727 21.84 33.57 -29.85
N ALA A 728 21.20 34.65 -29.42
CA ALA A 728 20.15 34.65 -28.42
C ALA A 728 18.92 35.43 -28.90
N GLY A 729 17.73 34.86 -28.73
CA GLY A 729 16.48 35.44 -29.22
C GLY A 729 15.97 36.56 -28.31
N LEU A 730 15.56 37.69 -28.89
CA LEU A 730 15.05 38.84 -28.15
C LEU A 730 13.57 39.06 -28.48
N THR A 731 12.75 39.27 -27.45
CA THR A 731 11.32 39.60 -27.59
C THR A 731 10.92 40.70 -26.63
N GLY A 732 9.97 41.54 -27.02
CA GLY A 732 9.42 42.58 -26.15
C GLY A 732 8.17 43.21 -26.73
N THR A 733 7.31 43.80 -25.90
CA THR A 733 6.01 44.36 -26.34
C THR A 733 6.01 45.88 -26.23
N GLY A 734 5.70 46.57 -27.33
CA GLY A 734 5.42 48.00 -27.32
C GLY A 734 3.99 48.29 -26.83
N ALA A 735 3.87 49.18 -25.85
CA ALA A 735 2.59 49.58 -25.25
C ALA A 735 2.26 51.06 -25.54
N THR A 736 0.97 51.38 -25.61
CA THR A 736 0.48 52.76 -25.55
C THR A 736 0.68 53.30 -24.14
N GLY A 737 1.32 54.46 -24.01
CA GLY A 737 1.58 55.08 -22.71
C GLY A 737 0.31 55.49 -21.97
N GLY A 738 -0.12 54.68 -21.01
CA GLY A 738 -1.13 54.98 -20.00
C GLY A 738 -0.68 54.41 -18.66
N GLY A 739 -0.53 55.27 -17.64
CA GLY A 739 0.05 54.87 -16.36
C GLY A 739 -0.94 54.11 -15.48
N GLY A 740 -0.53 52.95 -14.96
CA GLY A 740 -1.29 52.12 -14.01
C GLY A 740 -1.41 52.71 -12.60
N GLY A 741 -1.78 53.99 -12.50
CA GLY A 741 -2.14 54.67 -11.26
C GLY A 741 -3.65 54.89 -11.14
N PRO A 742 -4.10 55.60 -10.08
CA PRO A 742 -5.48 56.02 -9.91
C PRO A 742 -6.03 56.77 -11.13
N GLN A 743 -7.25 56.43 -11.56
CA GLN A 743 -7.95 57.10 -12.66
C GLN A 743 -9.18 57.85 -12.14
N THR A 744 -9.42 59.04 -12.68
CA THR A 744 -10.74 59.70 -12.61
C THR A 744 -11.48 59.40 -13.91
N ALA A 745 -12.75 59.04 -13.80
CA ALA A 745 -13.62 58.72 -14.93
C ALA A 745 -14.01 59.99 -15.71
N LEU A 746 -14.37 59.79 -16.98
CA LEU A 746 -15.01 60.79 -17.82
C LEU A 746 -16.35 60.22 -18.32
N TYR A 747 -17.35 61.07 -18.56
CA TYR A 747 -18.64 60.62 -19.08
C TYR A 747 -18.50 59.99 -20.47
N SER A 748 -18.90 58.72 -20.61
CA SER A 748 -18.88 57.99 -21.87
C SER A 748 -20.17 58.23 -22.65
N SER A 749 -20.14 59.11 -23.64
CA SER A 749 -21.32 59.38 -24.49
C SER A 749 -21.80 58.16 -25.29
N THR A 750 -20.96 57.14 -25.43
CA THR A 750 -21.28 55.81 -25.98
C THR A 750 -22.01 54.94 -24.97
N LEU A 751 -21.44 54.73 -23.77
CA LEU A 751 -22.02 53.84 -22.75
C LEU A 751 -23.09 54.50 -21.88
N LYS A 752 -23.26 55.83 -21.93
CA LYS A 752 -24.15 56.64 -21.07
C LYS A 752 -23.79 56.69 -19.58
N ALA A 753 -22.57 56.26 -19.23
CA ALA A 753 -22.08 56.19 -17.85
C ALA A 753 -20.65 56.76 -17.71
N PRO A 754 -20.22 57.16 -16.50
CA PRO A 754 -18.82 57.37 -16.16
C PRO A 754 -17.90 56.20 -16.55
N GLN A 755 -16.78 56.49 -17.22
CA GLN A 755 -15.82 55.49 -17.67
C GLN A 755 -14.36 55.89 -17.41
N CYS A 756 -13.58 54.99 -16.81
CA CYS A 756 -12.12 55.00 -16.89
C CYS A 756 -11.68 54.14 -18.09
N ALA A 757 -11.23 54.81 -19.16
CA ALA A 757 -10.95 54.17 -20.44
C ALA A 757 -9.64 53.35 -20.51
N THR A 758 -8.80 53.39 -19.47
CA THR A 758 -7.53 52.62 -19.40
C THR A 758 -7.41 51.87 -18.07
N VAL A 759 -6.51 50.89 -18.00
CA VAL A 759 -6.38 49.97 -16.86
C VAL A 759 -5.62 50.62 -15.69
N GLY A 760 -6.36 51.37 -14.88
CA GLY A 760 -5.87 51.92 -13.61
C GLY A 760 -5.69 50.89 -12.50
N SER A 761 -5.17 51.35 -11.36
CA SER A 761 -5.27 50.66 -10.06
C SER A 761 -6.49 51.09 -9.24
N SER A 762 -7.07 52.25 -9.58
CA SER A 762 -8.43 52.63 -9.20
C SER A 762 -9.16 53.33 -10.35
N CYS A 763 -10.48 53.40 -10.24
CA CYS A 763 -11.37 54.23 -11.04
C CYS A 763 -12.35 54.97 -10.11
N ASP A 764 -12.68 56.22 -10.44
CA ASP A 764 -13.38 57.15 -9.56
C ASP A 764 -14.30 58.05 -10.38
N SER A 765 -15.61 58.07 -10.11
CA SER A 765 -16.57 58.92 -10.83
C SER A 765 -16.26 60.42 -10.70
N GLY A 766 -15.52 60.82 -9.66
CA GLY A 766 -15.44 62.19 -9.21
C GLY A 766 -16.77 62.69 -8.63
N THR A 767 -16.71 63.85 -7.98
CA THR A 767 -17.87 64.51 -7.33
C THR A 767 -18.53 65.53 -8.27
N SER A 768 -18.60 65.23 -9.57
CA SER A 768 -19.08 66.16 -10.60
C SER A 768 -19.73 65.49 -11.82
N LEU A 769 -19.75 64.16 -11.87
CA LEU A 769 -20.55 63.41 -12.84
C LEU A 769 -21.89 63.03 -12.20
N LEU A 770 -21.85 62.49 -10.97
CA LEU A 770 -22.98 61.91 -10.23
C LEU A 770 -23.61 62.87 -9.20
N ASN A 771 -23.18 64.12 -9.20
CA ASN A 771 -23.49 65.07 -8.14
C ASN A 771 -24.79 65.84 -8.47
N GLY A 772 -25.95 65.19 -8.27
CA GLY A 772 -27.27 65.80 -8.41
C GLY A 772 -28.41 64.81 -8.10
N ARG A 773 -29.63 65.10 -8.58
CA ARG A 773 -30.73 64.11 -8.68
C ARG A 773 -31.73 64.51 -9.77
N ASP A 774 -31.79 63.75 -10.87
CA ASP A 774 -32.69 63.98 -12.02
C ASP A 774 -32.63 65.45 -12.54
N THR A 775 -33.68 65.91 -13.20
CA THR A 775 -33.90 67.25 -13.75
C THR A 775 -34.27 68.29 -12.68
N MET A 776 -34.16 67.97 -11.38
CA MET A 776 -34.83 68.71 -10.31
C MET A 776 -34.16 70.04 -9.94
N SER A 777 -34.98 71.05 -9.67
CA SER A 777 -34.54 72.43 -9.44
C SER A 777 -33.85 72.62 -8.08
N GLY A 778 -32.52 72.55 -8.09
CA GLY A 778 -31.67 72.75 -6.90
C GLY A 778 -30.32 72.03 -7.01
N GLY A 779 -30.26 70.95 -7.80
CA GLY A 779 -29.06 70.15 -8.04
C GLY A 779 -29.33 69.12 -9.12
N ALA A 780 -29.52 69.56 -10.36
CA ALA A 780 -29.79 68.66 -11.49
C ALA A 780 -28.54 67.86 -11.86
N GLU A 781 -28.72 66.58 -12.16
CA GLU A 781 -27.64 65.59 -12.23
C GLU A 781 -26.96 65.55 -13.62
N PRO A 782 -25.63 65.74 -13.72
CA PRO A 782 -24.95 65.81 -15.01
C PRO A 782 -24.94 64.49 -15.79
N ASN A 783 -25.80 64.41 -16.81
CA ASN A 783 -25.95 63.28 -17.75
C ASN A 783 -26.71 62.06 -17.20
N GLN A 784 -27.63 62.30 -16.26
CA GLN A 784 -28.68 61.38 -15.81
C GLN A 784 -29.23 60.44 -16.91
N PRO A 785 -29.56 59.18 -16.59
CA PRO A 785 -29.47 58.55 -15.26
C PRO A 785 -28.07 57.98 -14.96
N ASN A 786 -27.01 58.40 -15.69
CA ASN A 786 -25.64 57.86 -15.66
C ASN A 786 -25.46 56.33 -15.71
N THR A 787 -26.52 55.54 -15.92
CA THR A 787 -26.46 54.09 -16.11
C THR A 787 -26.11 53.69 -17.54
N ILE A 788 -25.51 52.51 -17.67
CA ILE A 788 -25.08 51.91 -18.92
C ILE A 788 -26.28 51.77 -19.86
N ASN A 789 -26.17 52.37 -21.05
CA ASN A 789 -27.21 52.49 -22.07
C ASN A 789 -28.53 53.13 -21.57
N SER A 790 -28.51 53.87 -20.45
CA SER A 790 -29.70 54.32 -19.72
C SER A 790 -30.64 53.15 -19.36
N SER A 791 -30.05 52.01 -18.97
CA SER A 791 -30.75 50.74 -18.69
C SER A 791 -31.54 50.70 -17.39
N CYS A 792 -31.29 51.65 -16.48
CA CYS A 792 -32.15 51.97 -15.36
C CYS A 792 -32.35 53.48 -15.31
N ALA A 793 -33.47 53.94 -14.76
CA ALA A 793 -33.80 55.35 -14.65
C ALA A 793 -34.20 55.68 -13.21
N ASP A 794 -33.98 56.94 -12.84
CA ASP A 794 -34.01 57.39 -11.46
C ASP A 794 -35.44 57.69 -10.98
N GLY A 795 -35.60 57.78 -9.67
CA GLY A 795 -36.83 58.14 -8.99
C GLY A 795 -37.20 59.60 -9.28
N THR A 796 -38.37 59.81 -9.88
CA THR A 796 -38.85 61.13 -10.34
C THR A 796 -39.43 61.99 -9.20
N SER A 797 -38.84 61.98 -8.00
CA SER A 797 -39.32 62.72 -6.82
C SER A 797 -38.22 62.97 -5.78
N GLY A 798 -38.51 63.83 -4.81
CA GLY A 798 -37.62 64.21 -3.72
C GLY A 798 -36.87 65.52 -3.97
N THR A 799 -35.75 65.71 -3.30
CA THR A 799 -34.89 66.89 -3.37
C THR A 799 -33.44 66.49 -3.06
N TYR A 800 -32.52 66.88 -3.94
CA TYR A 800 -31.09 66.65 -3.77
C TYR A 800 -30.57 67.13 -2.41
N HIS A 801 -29.76 66.30 -1.74
CA HIS A 801 -29.26 66.51 -0.37
C HIS A 801 -30.35 66.73 0.70
N SER A 802 -31.57 66.23 0.43
CA SER A 802 -32.62 65.98 1.42
C SER A 802 -33.03 64.52 1.44
N ASP A 803 -33.22 63.94 0.24
CA ASP A 803 -33.55 62.54 -0.03
C ASP A 803 -32.35 61.82 -0.71
N GLU A 804 -32.52 60.56 -1.10
CA GLU A 804 -31.47 59.58 -1.43
C GLU A 804 -30.70 59.87 -2.75
N SER A 805 -29.50 60.48 -2.70
CA SER A 805 -28.61 60.63 -3.88
C SER A 805 -27.37 59.74 -3.84
N VAL A 806 -26.78 59.41 -4.99
CA VAL A 806 -25.49 58.69 -5.14
C VAL A 806 -24.38 59.64 -5.61
N ASP A 807 -23.94 60.55 -4.74
CA ASP A 807 -22.97 61.62 -5.06
C ASP A 807 -21.63 61.16 -5.70
N ARG A 808 -21.22 59.89 -5.53
CA ARG A 808 -19.96 59.32 -6.06
C ARG A 808 -19.93 57.79 -6.05
N VAL A 809 -19.31 57.18 -7.08
CA VAL A 809 -18.91 55.76 -7.09
C VAL A 809 -17.40 55.65 -7.34
N GLN A 810 -16.73 54.72 -6.67
CA GLN A 810 -15.30 54.44 -6.81
C GLN A 810 -15.04 52.93 -6.77
N ILE A 811 -13.94 52.48 -7.38
CA ILE A 811 -13.42 51.13 -7.27
C ILE A 811 -11.89 51.14 -7.26
N ALA A 812 -11.25 50.31 -6.41
CA ALA A 812 -9.79 50.21 -6.32
C ALA A 812 -9.32 48.78 -6.02
N THR A 813 -8.13 48.38 -6.47
CA THR A 813 -7.49 47.14 -6.03
C THR A 813 -7.00 47.26 -4.59
N SER A 814 -7.15 46.19 -3.81
CA SER A 814 -6.71 46.19 -2.39
C SER A 814 -5.18 46.23 -2.22
N ASP A 815 -4.41 45.99 -3.29
CA ASP A 815 -2.94 46.01 -3.31
C ASP A 815 -2.34 47.19 -4.10
N GLY A 816 -3.17 48.09 -4.64
CA GLY A 816 -2.75 49.25 -5.42
C GLY A 816 -2.16 48.94 -6.80
N THR A 817 -2.19 47.69 -7.26
CA THR A 817 -1.77 47.30 -8.62
C THR A 817 -2.88 47.49 -9.65
N SER A 818 -2.57 47.49 -10.95
CA SER A 818 -3.59 47.60 -12.01
C SER A 818 -4.64 46.49 -11.93
N PHE A 819 -5.89 46.82 -12.26
CA PHE A 819 -7.00 45.85 -12.33
C PHE A 819 -6.66 44.66 -13.24
N ALA A 820 -6.82 43.44 -12.73
CA ALA A 820 -6.65 42.19 -13.48
C ALA A 820 -7.60 41.10 -12.93
N PRO A 821 -7.98 40.08 -13.73
CA PRO A 821 -8.81 38.98 -13.26
C PRO A 821 -8.18 38.26 -12.07
N GLY A 822 -8.99 37.88 -11.07
CA GLY A 822 -8.52 37.26 -9.83
C GLY A 822 -8.01 38.24 -8.76
N LYS A 823 -7.93 39.55 -9.05
CA LYS A 823 -7.64 40.57 -8.02
C LYS A 823 -8.87 40.85 -7.16
N THR A 824 -8.66 40.98 -5.85
CA THR A 824 -9.66 41.57 -4.95
C THR A 824 -9.73 43.08 -5.14
N VAL A 825 -10.94 43.60 -5.23
CA VAL A 825 -11.25 45.03 -5.38
C VAL A 825 -12.26 45.48 -4.33
N THR A 826 -12.10 46.72 -3.88
CA THR A 826 -13.06 47.42 -3.03
C THR A 826 -13.84 48.41 -3.88
N VAL A 827 -15.17 48.36 -3.80
CA VAL A 827 -16.10 49.36 -4.34
C VAL A 827 -16.51 50.27 -3.19
N SER A 828 -16.57 51.57 -3.44
CA SER A 828 -17.05 52.58 -2.49
C SER A 828 -18.11 53.44 -3.18
N ALA A 829 -19.29 53.57 -2.57
CA ALA A 829 -20.30 54.54 -2.99
C ALA A 829 -20.50 55.59 -1.89
N THR A 830 -20.48 56.87 -2.24
CA THR A 830 -20.92 57.95 -1.35
C THR A 830 -22.37 58.26 -1.69
N VAL A 831 -23.24 58.14 -0.70
CA VAL A 831 -24.68 58.35 -0.83
C VAL A 831 -25.19 59.36 0.19
N TRP A 832 -26.29 60.06 -0.09
CA TRP A 832 -26.91 60.99 0.85
C TRP A 832 -28.16 60.39 1.50
N ALA A 833 -28.05 59.87 2.72
CA ALA A 833 -29.17 59.24 3.40
C ALA A 833 -30.22 60.26 3.91
N TYR A 834 -31.50 59.94 3.77
CA TYR A 834 -32.63 60.74 4.23
C TYR A 834 -32.58 60.97 5.75
N SER A 835 -33.25 62.01 6.24
CA SER A 835 -33.18 62.46 7.65
C SER A 835 -33.42 61.36 8.70
N THR A 836 -34.25 60.35 8.42
CA THR A 836 -34.53 59.22 9.31
C THR A 836 -33.74 57.94 9.01
N TYR A 837 -33.09 57.84 7.84
CA TYR A 837 -32.10 56.85 7.35
C TYR A 837 -32.37 55.33 7.51
N THR A 838 -33.38 54.91 8.25
CA THR A 838 -33.68 53.48 8.53
C THR A 838 -34.60 52.84 7.49
N SER A 839 -35.12 53.63 6.54
CA SER A 839 -35.85 53.15 5.36
C SER A 839 -34.92 52.89 4.18
N ASP A 840 -33.74 53.49 4.22
CA ASP A 840 -32.82 53.65 3.11
C ASP A 840 -31.92 52.42 3.00
N HIS A 841 -31.68 51.96 1.77
CA HIS A 841 -30.83 50.81 1.51
C HIS A 841 -29.96 51.04 0.28
N LEU A 842 -28.65 50.79 0.41
CA LEU A 842 -27.74 50.65 -0.73
C LEU A 842 -27.63 49.18 -1.12
N ASP A 843 -27.76 48.92 -2.42
CA ASP A 843 -27.40 47.67 -3.07
C ASP A 843 -26.24 47.91 -4.05
N LEU A 844 -25.19 47.10 -3.97
CA LEU A 844 -24.01 47.15 -4.83
C LEU A 844 -23.96 45.93 -5.76
N TYR A 845 -23.72 46.15 -7.06
CA TYR A 845 -23.63 45.10 -8.07
C TYR A 845 -22.36 45.24 -8.94
N TYR A 846 -21.97 44.17 -9.63
CA TYR A 846 -20.94 44.20 -10.68
C TYR A 846 -21.43 43.48 -11.96
N ALA A 847 -20.81 43.82 -13.09
CA ALA A 847 -21.01 43.16 -14.38
C ALA A 847 -19.67 42.91 -15.08
N ALA A 848 -19.41 41.65 -15.48
CA ALA A 848 -18.16 41.21 -16.11
C ALA A 848 -17.96 41.73 -17.56
N ASN A 849 -18.98 42.35 -18.16
CA ASN A 849 -18.93 42.96 -19.49
C ASN A 849 -19.82 44.21 -19.52
N ALA A 850 -19.22 45.40 -19.48
CA ALA A 850 -19.95 46.67 -19.51
C ALA A 850 -20.71 46.92 -20.83
N ASN A 851 -20.37 46.24 -21.92
CA ASN A 851 -21.06 46.38 -23.22
C ASN A 851 -22.38 45.60 -23.27
N SER A 852 -22.58 44.64 -22.36
CA SER A 852 -23.80 43.84 -22.24
C SER A 852 -23.93 43.39 -20.77
N PRO A 853 -24.31 44.31 -19.86
CA PRO A 853 -24.19 44.07 -18.43
C PRO A 853 -25.21 43.03 -17.94
N THR A 854 -24.70 41.96 -17.32
CA THR A 854 -25.48 41.04 -16.49
C THR A 854 -25.05 41.27 -15.05
N TRP A 855 -25.95 41.86 -14.24
CA TRP A 855 -25.64 42.32 -12.90
C TRP A 855 -25.64 41.19 -11.87
N THR A 856 -24.55 41.06 -11.13
CA THR A 856 -24.37 40.14 -10.01
C THR A 856 -24.19 40.94 -8.71
N ALA A 857 -24.85 40.56 -7.63
CA ALA A 857 -24.77 41.29 -6.37
C ALA A 857 -23.38 41.17 -5.73
N ILE A 858 -22.84 42.30 -5.27
CA ILE A 858 -21.71 42.36 -4.33
C ILE A 858 -22.26 42.25 -2.91
N GLN A 859 -23.21 43.13 -2.56
CA GLN A 859 -23.82 43.22 -1.23
C GLN A 859 -25.13 44.01 -1.33
N THR A 860 -26.15 43.65 -0.55
CA THR A 860 -27.51 44.23 -0.63
C THR A 860 -28.08 44.58 0.74
N ASN A 861 -29.12 45.43 0.74
CA ASN A 861 -29.86 45.95 1.89
C ASN A 861 -28.98 46.71 2.91
N ILE A 862 -27.93 47.39 2.45
CA ILE A 862 -27.00 48.08 3.34
C ILE A 862 -27.62 49.39 3.84
N THR A 863 -28.15 49.38 5.07
CA THR A 863 -28.71 50.58 5.70
C THR A 863 -27.60 51.55 6.14
N PRO A 864 -27.68 52.85 5.79
CA PRO A 864 -26.71 53.86 6.22
C PRO A 864 -26.63 54.01 7.75
N ALA A 865 -25.43 54.30 8.27
CA ALA A 865 -25.18 54.52 9.70
C ALA A 865 -25.63 55.92 10.21
N GLY A 866 -26.69 56.50 9.62
CA GLY A 866 -27.19 57.85 9.90
C GLY A 866 -27.34 58.73 8.66
N SER A 867 -28.09 59.81 8.81
CA SER A 867 -28.50 60.73 7.73
C SER A 867 -27.42 61.68 7.20
N GLY A 868 -27.59 62.15 5.97
CA GLY A 868 -26.63 62.92 5.19
C GLY A 868 -25.59 62.06 4.47
N ALA A 869 -24.55 62.68 3.89
CA ALA A 869 -23.48 61.98 3.16
C ALA A 869 -22.85 60.83 3.96
N ARG A 870 -22.81 59.63 3.39
CA ARG A 870 -22.19 58.41 3.92
C ARG A 870 -21.46 57.67 2.81
N THR A 871 -20.19 57.33 3.02
CA THR A 871 -19.47 56.40 2.14
C THR A 871 -19.60 54.97 2.67
N ILE A 872 -20.10 54.08 1.83
CA ILE A 872 -20.35 52.66 2.11
C ILE A 872 -19.51 51.82 1.15
N THR A 873 -18.95 50.71 1.63
CA THR A 873 -18.01 49.88 0.85
C THR A 873 -18.42 48.42 0.77
N GLY A 874 -18.13 47.79 -0.37
CA GLY A 874 -18.23 46.34 -0.62
C GLY A 874 -16.96 45.82 -1.28
N THR A 875 -16.72 44.50 -1.24
CA THR A 875 -15.53 43.88 -1.88
C THR A 875 -15.92 42.67 -2.72
N PHE A 876 -15.23 42.47 -3.84
CA PHE A 876 -15.38 41.28 -4.69
C PHE A 876 -14.07 40.95 -5.41
N THR A 877 -14.02 39.79 -6.06
CA THR A 877 -12.88 39.37 -6.91
C THR A 877 -13.22 39.62 -8.37
N LEU A 878 -12.34 40.29 -9.12
CA LEU A 878 -12.58 40.61 -10.53
C LEU A 878 -12.70 39.32 -11.38
N PRO A 879 -13.82 39.12 -12.11
CA PRO A 879 -13.95 38.05 -13.09
C PRO A 879 -13.08 38.30 -14.33
N SER A 880 -13.07 37.33 -15.26
CA SER A 880 -12.50 37.51 -16.60
C SER A 880 -13.38 38.42 -17.46
N GLY A 881 -12.80 39.49 -17.99
CA GLY A 881 -13.45 40.44 -18.90
C GLY A 881 -12.63 41.73 -18.97
N SER A 882 -12.47 42.32 -20.16
CA SER A 882 -11.57 43.46 -20.38
C SER A 882 -12.18 44.84 -20.10
N LEU A 883 -13.50 44.93 -20.04
CA LEU A 883 -14.24 46.15 -19.70
C LEU A 883 -15.42 45.76 -18.81
N GLN A 884 -15.36 46.18 -17.55
CA GLN A 884 -16.29 45.76 -16.50
C GLN A 884 -16.99 46.99 -15.90
N ALA A 885 -18.05 46.75 -15.13
CA ALA A 885 -18.79 47.80 -14.47
C ALA A 885 -19.20 47.41 -13.05
N VAL A 886 -19.43 48.43 -12.21
CA VAL A 886 -20.11 48.31 -10.92
C VAL A 886 -21.30 49.27 -10.88
N ARG A 887 -22.38 48.86 -10.20
CA ARG A 887 -23.58 49.67 -9.98
C ARG A 887 -23.77 49.95 -8.49
N ALA A 888 -24.12 51.18 -8.17
CA ALA A 888 -24.76 51.55 -6.91
C ALA A 888 -26.25 51.79 -7.17
N ASN A 889 -27.12 51.15 -6.39
CA ASN A 889 -28.55 51.44 -6.34
C ASN A 889 -28.86 51.86 -4.90
N PHE A 890 -29.24 53.12 -4.69
CA PHE A 890 -29.63 53.63 -3.38
C PHE A 890 -31.11 54.00 -3.38
N ARG A 891 -31.90 53.35 -2.51
CA ARG A 891 -33.36 53.32 -2.59
C ARG A 891 -34.07 53.54 -1.26
N TYR A 892 -35.28 54.10 -1.34
CA TYR A 892 -36.19 54.24 -0.22
C TYR A 892 -37.11 53.01 -0.10
N GLN A 893 -36.87 52.17 0.91
CA GLN A 893 -37.60 50.93 1.18
C GLN A 893 -37.53 49.94 0.01
N GLY A 894 -38.60 49.17 -0.25
CA GLY A 894 -38.65 48.19 -1.33
C GLY A 894 -37.82 46.92 -1.10
N SER A 895 -37.48 46.23 -2.19
CA SER A 895 -36.67 45.00 -2.19
C SER A 895 -35.47 45.16 -3.11
N ALA A 896 -34.36 44.50 -2.78
CA ALA A 896 -33.10 44.64 -3.52
C ALA A 896 -33.22 44.22 -4.99
N SER A 897 -32.72 45.07 -5.89
CA SER A 897 -32.70 44.85 -7.33
C SER A 897 -31.52 45.59 -7.98
N SER A 898 -31.00 45.09 -9.09
CA SER A 898 -30.01 45.82 -9.91
C SER A 898 -30.62 47.01 -10.67
N CYS A 899 -31.95 47.14 -10.65
CA CYS A 899 -32.70 48.32 -11.02
C CYS A 899 -34.02 48.27 -10.23
N SER A 900 -34.19 49.14 -9.23
CA SER A 900 -35.46 49.29 -8.51
C SER A 900 -36.27 50.46 -9.09
N THR A 901 -37.46 50.70 -8.54
CA THR A 901 -38.48 51.56 -9.17
C THR A 901 -39.24 52.41 -8.14
N GLY A 902 -38.64 52.69 -6.98
CA GLY A 902 -39.17 53.66 -6.03
C GLY A 902 -39.06 55.08 -6.57
N ALA A 903 -39.97 55.95 -6.13
CA ALA A 903 -39.97 57.36 -6.55
C ALA A 903 -38.76 58.16 -6.01
N TYR A 904 -37.99 57.57 -5.10
CA TYR A 904 -36.79 58.12 -4.49
C TYR A 904 -35.62 57.14 -4.58
N ASP A 905 -35.54 56.37 -5.67
CA ASP A 905 -34.40 55.48 -5.94
C ASP A 905 -33.40 56.18 -6.88
N ASP A 906 -32.11 55.93 -6.71
CA ASP A 906 -31.04 56.57 -7.48
C ASP A 906 -29.99 55.52 -7.91
N HIS A 907 -29.55 55.59 -9.17
CA HIS A 907 -28.96 54.44 -9.87
C HIS A 907 -27.72 54.82 -10.69
N ASP A 908 -26.54 54.38 -10.25
CA ASP A 908 -25.29 54.83 -10.86
C ASP A 908 -24.35 53.71 -11.29
N ASP A 909 -23.80 53.82 -12.51
CA ASP A 909 -22.81 52.87 -13.04
C ASP A 909 -21.41 53.51 -13.15
N LEU A 910 -20.38 52.74 -12.78
CA LEU A 910 -18.97 53.09 -13.04
C LEU A 910 -18.30 52.01 -13.90
N VAL A 911 -17.85 52.39 -15.09
CA VAL A 911 -17.18 51.51 -16.06
C VAL A 911 -15.65 51.64 -15.95
N PHE A 912 -14.94 50.52 -15.95
CA PHE A 912 -13.48 50.48 -15.86
C PHE A 912 -12.88 49.38 -16.74
N ALA A 913 -11.70 49.67 -17.31
CA ALA A 913 -10.93 48.68 -18.06
C ALA A 913 -10.11 47.77 -17.12
N VAL A 914 -9.99 46.50 -17.50
CA VAL A 914 -9.29 45.45 -16.74
C VAL A 914 -8.25 44.79 -17.65
N GLY A 915 -7.04 44.57 -17.13
CA GLY A 915 -5.91 43.99 -17.86
C GLY A 915 -6.09 42.52 -18.19
N SER A 916 -5.17 41.97 -18.99
CA SER A 916 -5.07 40.52 -19.19
C SER A 916 -4.65 39.81 -17.90
N ALA A 917 -5.07 38.56 -17.74
CA ALA A 917 -4.45 37.67 -16.76
C ALA A 917 -2.94 37.54 -17.02
N ALA A 918 -2.16 37.22 -15.99
CA ALA A 918 -0.73 36.95 -16.15
C ALA A 918 -0.51 35.69 -17.03
N PRO A 919 0.51 35.68 -17.91
CA PRO A 919 0.86 34.48 -18.67
C PRO A 919 1.32 33.34 -17.74
N ASP A 920 0.64 32.20 -17.80
CA ASP A 920 0.90 31.02 -16.97
C ASP A 920 0.65 29.71 -17.75
N TYR A 921 0.85 28.54 -17.14
CA TYR A 921 0.61 27.24 -17.79
C TYR A 921 0.19 26.17 -16.77
N SER A 922 -0.34 25.05 -17.24
CA SER A 922 -0.53 23.85 -16.42
C SER A 922 0.16 22.63 -17.04
N LEU A 923 0.35 21.58 -16.23
CA LEU A 923 0.98 20.32 -16.64
C LEU A 923 0.03 19.13 -16.44
N SER A 924 0.00 18.24 -17.41
CA SER A 924 -0.65 16.93 -17.30
C SER A 924 0.23 15.82 -17.87
N ALA A 925 0.03 14.59 -17.41
CA ALA A 925 0.73 13.40 -17.88
C ALA A 925 -0.26 12.37 -18.44
N SER A 926 0.04 11.80 -19.61
CA SER A 926 -0.83 10.82 -20.28
C SER A 926 -0.02 9.66 -20.89
N PRO A 927 -0.18 8.41 -20.39
CA PRO A 927 -0.95 8.06 -19.19
C PRO A 927 -0.30 8.60 -17.90
N SER A 928 -1.12 8.87 -16.89
CA SER A 928 -0.69 9.28 -15.54
C SER A 928 -0.27 8.09 -14.65
N SER A 929 -0.43 6.86 -15.14
CA SER A 929 0.12 5.65 -14.55
C SER A 929 0.86 4.86 -15.63
N VAL A 930 2.07 4.41 -15.32
CA VAL A 930 2.98 3.70 -16.23
C VAL A 930 3.49 2.46 -15.52
N SER A 931 3.59 1.33 -16.23
CA SER A 931 4.33 0.17 -15.73
C SER A 931 5.52 -0.12 -16.63
N VAL A 932 6.63 -0.53 -16.01
CA VAL A 932 7.89 -0.88 -16.68
C VAL A 932 8.42 -2.18 -16.08
N ILE A 933 9.01 -3.03 -16.92
CA ILE A 933 9.65 -4.27 -16.46
C ILE A 933 11.14 -3.99 -16.24
N GLN A 934 11.76 -4.60 -15.22
CA GLN A 934 13.21 -4.60 -15.01
C GLN A 934 13.96 -4.95 -16.32
N GLY A 935 14.85 -4.07 -16.77
CA GLY A 935 15.58 -4.18 -18.04
C GLY A 935 14.86 -3.59 -19.25
N SER A 936 13.67 -3.02 -19.08
CA SER A 936 12.84 -2.43 -20.15
C SER A 936 12.63 -0.91 -19.97
N ASN A 937 11.94 -0.30 -20.92
CA ASN A 937 11.50 1.09 -20.85
C ASN A 937 9.98 1.22 -21.05
N ALA A 938 9.40 2.35 -20.63
CA ALA A 938 7.99 2.68 -20.76
C ALA A 938 7.78 4.21 -20.80
N ASN A 939 6.62 4.65 -21.28
CA ASN A 939 6.42 6.03 -21.73
C ASN A 939 5.23 6.73 -21.06
N SER A 940 5.35 8.03 -20.81
CA SER A 940 4.24 8.96 -20.62
C SER A 940 4.45 10.20 -21.51
N THR A 941 3.37 10.88 -21.90
CA THR A 941 3.43 12.18 -22.60
C THR A 941 3.09 13.28 -21.62
N ILE A 942 4.04 14.17 -21.36
CA ILE A 942 3.81 15.38 -20.57
C ILE A 942 3.29 16.47 -21.50
N THR A 943 2.16 17.08 -21.14
CA THR A 943 1.52 18.16 -21.89
C THR A 943 1.55 19.45 -21.07
N VAL A 944 2.13 20.50 -21.66
CA VAL A 944 2.06 21.89 -21.21
C VAL A 944 0.80 22.50 -21.83
N THR A 945 -0.08 23.08 -21.01
CA THR A 945 -1.27 23.81 -21.48
C THR A 945 -1.12 25.29 -21.13
N PRO A 946 -0.82 26.18 -22.11
CA PRO A 946 -0.69 27.62 -21.87
C PRO A 946 -2.00 28.30 -21.46
N THR A 947 -1.92 29.27 -20.56
CA THR A 947 -3.02 30.15 -20.13
C THR A 947 -2.53 31.62 -20.11
N GLY A 948 -3.44 32.59 -20.03
CA GLY A 948 -3.07 34.02 -19.92
C GLY A 948 -2.25 34.61 -21.09
N GLY A 949 -2.15 33.93 -22.23
CA GLY A 949 -1.29 34.31 -23.36
C GLY A 949 0.16 33.80 -23.26
N PHE A 950 0.43 32.82 -22.41
CA PHE A 950 1.75 32.21 -22.27
C PHE A 950 2.24 31.57 -23.57
N SER A 951 3.54 31.73 -23.82
CA SER A 951 4.27 31.24 -25.00
C SER A 951 5.73 30.86 -24.68
N GLY A 952 6.06 30.78 -23.38
CA GLY A 952 7.40 30.38 -22.92
C GLY A 952 7.64 28.88 -23.10
N SER A 953 8.92 28.48 -23.17
CA SER A 953 9.31 27.08 -23.14
C SER A 953 9.46 26.63 -21.68
N VAL A 954 8.75 25.57 -21.31
CA VAL A 954 8.79 24.96 -19.98
C VAL A 954 9.83 23.84 -19.99
N SER A 955 10.86 23.97 -19.15
CA SER A 955 11.89 22.94 -18.95
C SER A 955 11.39 21.91 -17.94
N LEU A 956 11.55 20.63 -18.26
CA LEU A 956 10.96 19.51 -17.51
C LEU A 956 12.01 18.72 -16.73
N SER A 957 11.64 18.27 -15.55
CA SER A 957 12.45 17.44 -14.64
C SER A 957 11.58 16.42 -13.91
N ALA A 958 12.20 15.36 -13.38
CA ALA A 958 11.53 14.28 -12.65
C ALA A 958 12.23 14.01 -11.32
N SER A 959 11.46 13.66 -10.30
CA SER A 959 11.92 13.33 -8.94
C SER A 959 11.05 12.23 -8.32
N GLY A 960 11.55 11.52 -7.30
CA GLY A 960 10.83 10.37 -6.71
C GLY A 960 10.92 9.08 -7.52
N LEU A 961 11.99 8.89 -8.31
CA LEU A 961 12.23 7.67 -9.07
C LEU A 961 12.64 6.49 -8.14
N PRO A 962 12.16 5.26 -8.39
CA PRO A 962 12.69 4.06 -7.75
C PRO A 962 14.19 3.88 -8.06
N ALA A 963 14.95 3.29 -7.13
CA ALA A 963 16.37 3.03 -7.37
C ALA A 963 16.55 2.08 -8.58
N GLY A 964 17.48 2.40 -9.46
CA GLY A 964 17.68 1.70 -10.73
C GLY A 964 16.73 2.10 -11.87
N VAL A 965 15.82 3.06 -11.67
CA VAL A 965 15.05 3.70 -12.75
C VAL A 965 15.68 5.04 -13.14
N THR A 966 15.77 5.32 -14.44
CA THR A 966 16.03 6.66 -14.99
C THR A 966 14.80 7.22 -15.69
N ALA A 967 14.72 8.55 -15.77
CA ALA A 967 13.70 9.28 -16.53
C ALA A 967 14.37 10.25 -17.51
N VAL A 968 13.94 10.24 -18.77
CA VAL A 968 14.46 11.11 -19.83
C VAL A 968 13.31 11.79 -20.56
N PHE A 969 13.41 13.11 -20.71
CA PHE A 969 12.45 13.92 -21.47
C PHE A 969 12.97 14.19 -22.89
N ASN A 970 12.09 14.10 -23.88
CA ASN A 970 12.40 14.44 -25.27
C ASN A 970 11.22 15.22 -25.90
N PRO A 971 11.37 16.53 -26.17
CA PRO A 971 12.48 17.40 -25.78
C PRO A 971 12.48 17.73 -24.27
N THR A 972 13.64 18.03 -23.69
CA THR A 972 13.76 18.40 -22.27
C THR A 972 13.08 19.71 -21.89
N SER A 973 12.78 20.56 -22.88
CA SER A 973 11.99 21.78 -22.71
C SER A 973 11.01 21.91 -23.86
N THR A 974 9.75 22.27 -23.59
CA THR A 974 8.68 22.30 -24.60
C THR A 974 7.68 23.44 -24.38
N THR A 975 7.03 23.86 -25.47
CA THR A 975 5.87 24.76 -25.45
C THR A 975 4.53 24.02 -25.57
N SER A 976 4.55 22.69 -25.81
CA SER A 976 3.36 21.87 -26.01
C SER A 976 3.48 20.49 -25.37
N THR A 977 4.26 19.55 -25.93
CA THR A 977 4.41 18.20 -25.39
C THR A 977 5.87 17.73 -25.32
N SER A 978 6.13 16.78 -24.44
CA SER A 978 7.38 16.01 -24.35
C SER A 978 7.06 14.55 -24.05
N THR A 979 7.75 13.63 -24.73
CA THR A 979 7.78 12.23 -24.29
C THR A 979 8.69 12.11 -23.07
N LEU A 980 8.16 11.55 -21.99
CA LEU A 980 8.88 11.11 -20.81
C LEU A 980 9.08 9.59 -20.92
N THR A 981 10.33 9.15 -21.06
CA THR A 981 10.69 7.73 -21.09
C THR A 981 11.31 7.34 -19.75
N PHE A 982 10.66 6.42 -19.05
CA PHE A 982 11.24 5.70 -17.92
C PHE A 982 12.05 4.52 -18.44
N THR A 983 13.24 4.28 -17.90
CA THR A 983 14.03 3.07 -18.17
C THR A 983 14.41 2.41 -16.87
N ALA A 984 13.99 1.16 -16.66
CA ALA A 984 14.33 0.37 -15.48
C ALA A 984 15.53 -0.53 -15.80
N SER A 985 16.56 -0.52 -14.95
CA SER A 985 17.63 -1.53 -15.01
C SER A 985 17.08 -2.93 -14.73
N SER A 986 17.85 -3.96 -15.04
CA SER A 986 17.54 -5.35 -14.65
C SER A 986 17.53 -5.60 -13.13
N THR A 987 17.84 -4.57 -12.33
CA THR A 987 17.88 -4.60 -10.86
C THR A 987 17.03 -3.49 -10.22
N ALA A 988 16.21 -2.78 -11.00
CA ALA A 988 15.42 -1.66 -10.51
C ALA A 988 14.43 -2.07 -9.42
N THR A 989 14.31 -1.29 -8.34
CA THR A 989 13.46 -1.61 -7.19
C THR A 989 12.02 -1.86 -7.63
N LEU A 990 11.51 -3.05 -7.30
CA LEU A 990 10.16 -3.49 -7.65
C LEU A 990 9.09 -2.76 -6.82
N GLY A 991 7.88 -2.69 -7.39
CA GLY A 991 6.72 -2.07 -6.74
C GLY A 991 6.35 -0.71 -7.36
N THR A 992 5.45 0.01 -6.69
CA THR A 992 4.86 1.25 -7.18
C THR A 992 5.46 2.47 -6.47
N SER A 993 5.70 3.55 -7.20
CA SER A 993 6.19 4.84 -6.66
C SER A 993 5.57 6.02 -7.41
N THR A 994 5.40 7.15 -6.71
CA THR A 994 4.88 8.39 -7.31
C THR A 994 6.04 9.25 -7.77
N VAL A 995 6.19 9.42 -9.09
CA VAL A 995 7.19 10.30 -9.68
C VAL A 995 6.59 11.69 -9.87
N THR A 996 7.16 12.69 -9.22
CA THR A 996 6.77 14.10 -9.38
C THR A 996 7.52 14.70 -10.57
N ILE A 997 6.77 15.18 -11.55
CA ILE A 997 7.25 15.87 -12.74
C ILE A 997 7.12 17.38 -12.51
N THR A 998 8.24 18.08 -12.55
CA THR A 998 8.31 19.54 -12.33
C THR A 998 8.67 20.24 -13.63
N GLY A 999 7.80 21.15 -14.07
CA GLY A 999 8.06 22.05 -15.18
C GLY A 999 8.35 23.46 -14.67
N THR A 1000 9.36 24.12 -15.25
CA THR A 1000 9.77 25.49 -14.89
C THR A 1000 9.99 26.35 -16.13
N SER A 1001 9.50 27.59 -16.10
CA SER A 1001 9.72 28.63 -17.11
C SER A 1001 10.00 29.95 -16.41
N GLY A 1002 11.27 30.38 -16.40
CA GLY A 1002 11.70 31.53 -15.58
C GLY A 1002 11.53 31.23 -14.09
N THR A 1003 10.76 32.07 -13.39
CA THR A 1003 10.39 31.85 -11.98
C THR A 1003 9.13 31.00 -11.80
N THR A 1004 8.32 30.81 -12.85
CA THR A 1004 7.03 30.11 -12.76
C THR A 1004 7.23 28.61 -12.86
N THR A 1005 6.80 27.87 -11.84
CA THR A 1005 6.97 26.41 -11.71
C THR A 1005 5.66 25.74 -11.37
N HIS A 1006 5.35 24.64 -12.07
CA HIS A 1006 4.17 23.79 -11.84
C HIS A 1006 4.58 22.32 -11.78
N THR A 1007 3.71 21.47 -11.22
CA THR A 1007 3.97 20.04 -11.06
C THR A 1007 2.81 19.17 -11.52
N THR A 1008 3.12 17.96 -11.99
CA THR A 1008 2.14 16.88 -12.24
C THR A 1008 2.77 15.54 -11.85
N ASN A 1009 1.97 14.52 -11.56
CA ASN A 1009 2.49 13.24 -11.05
C ASN A 1009 2.29 12.09 -12.05
N VAL A 1010 3.24 11.16 -12.07
CA VAL A 1010 3.12 9.87 -12.76
C VAL A 1010 3.34 8.75 -11.74
N THR A 1011 2.34 7.88 -11.59
CA THR A 1011 2.49 6.63 -10.86
C THR A 1011 3.33 5.67 -11.71
N LEU A 1012 4.44 5.16 -11.19
CA LEU A 1012 5.31 4.21 -11.87
C LEU A 1012 5.34 2.87 -11.12
N THR A 1013 5.00 1.78 -11.79
CA THR A 1013 5.09 0.41 -11.24
C THR A 1013 6.18 -0.39 -11.94
N VAL A 1014 7.24 -0.74 -11.20
CA VAL A 1014 8.36 -1.56 -11.68
C VAL A 1014 8.10 -3.04 -11.38
N ASN A 1015 8.12 -3.88 -12.41
CA ASN A 1015 7.83 -5.32 -12.35
C ASN A 1015 9.05 -6.19 -12.70
N SER A 1016 9.06 -7.44 -12.23
CA SER A 1016 10.14 -8.40 -12.48
C SER A 1016 10.15 -8.94 -13.93
N PRO A 1017 11.30 -9.42 -14.48
CA PRO A 1017 11.40 -9.87 -15.87
C PRO A 1017 10.58 -11.12 -16.22
N GLY A 1018 10.20 -11.90 -15.21
CA GLY A 1018 9.14 -12.90 -15.31
C GLY A 1018 7.87 -12.39 -14.65
N GLY A 1019 6.77 -12.36 -15.39
CA GLY A 1019 5.43 -12.34 -14.80
C GLY A 1019 5.17 -13.67 -14.10
N GLY A 1020 4.42 -13.66 -12.99
CA GLY A 1020 3.94 -14.88 -12.34
C GLY A 1020 2.86 -15.59 -13.19
N ALA A 1021 2.17 -16.55 -12.58
CA ALA A 1021 0.99 -17.17 -13.18
C ALA A 1021 -0.03 -16.09 -13.61
N GLN A 1022 -0.48 -16.15 -14.87
CA GLN A 1022 -1.45 -15.21 -15.43
C GLN A 1022 -2.84 -15.87 -15.51
N THR A 1023 -3.87 -15.16 -15.09
CA THR A 1023 -5.27 -15.50 -15.43
C THR A 1023 -5.68 -14.72 -16.67
N ALA A 1024 -6.36 -15.39 -17.60
CA ALA A 1024 -6.87 -14.81 -18.82
C ALA A 1024 -8.16 -14.00 -18.59
N VAL A 1025 -8.42 -13.07 -19.51
CA VAL A 1025 -9.69 -12.36 -19.66
C VAL A 1025 -10.19 -12.53 -21.09
N TYR A 1026 -11.50 -12.44 -21.32
CA TYR A 1026 -12.05 -12.57 -22.67
C TYR A 1026 -11.58 -11.41 -23.58
N SER A 1027 -10.88 -11.73 -24.67
CA SER A 1027 -10.42 -10.76 -25.65
C SER A 1027 -11.53 -10.46 -26.65
N SER A 1028 -12.23 -9.34 -26.50
CA SER A 1028 -13.29 -8.94 -27.44
C SER A 1028 -12.79 -8.70 -28.87
N THR A 1029 -11.47 -8.51 -29.05
CA THR A 1029 -10.78 -8.44 -30.34
C THR A 1029 -10.53 -9.83 -30.93
N LEU A 1030 -9.90 -10.75 -30.17
CA LEU A 1030 -9.55 -12.08 -30.68
C LEU A 1030 -10.69 -13.09 -30.59
N LYS A 1031 -11.75 -12.83 -29.82
CA LYS A 1031 -12.88 -13.74 -29.53
C LYS A 1031 -12.57 -14.96 -28.66
N ALA A 1032 -11.43 -14.95 -27.99
CA ALA A 1032 -10.97 -16.03 -27.11
C ALA A 1032 -10.40 -15.46 -25.78
N PRO A 1033 -10.31 -16.28 -24.71
CA PRO A 1033 -9.52 -15.98 -23.53
C PRO A 1033 -8.07 -15.60 -23.86
N GLN A 1034 -7.59 -14.51 -23.26
CA GLN A 1034 -6.24 -13.99 -23.45
C GLN A 1034 -5.60 -13.55 -22.12
N CYS A 1035 -4.37 -13.98 -21.87
CA CYS A 1035 -3.55 -13.42 -20.79
C CYS A 1035 -2.89 -12.09 -21.21
N ALA A 1036 -2.90 -11.11 -20.32
CA ALA A 1036 -2.49 -9.73 -20.62
C ALA A 1036 -0.97 -9.54 -20.80
N SER A 1037 -0.14 -10.46 -20.31
CA SER A 1037 1.32 -10.40 -20.41
C SER A 1037 1.94 -11.79 -20.50
N SER A 1038 3.26 -11.88 -20.67
CA SER A 1038 3.99 -13.15 -20.60
C SER A 1038 4.38 -13.45 -19.15
N GLY A 1039 4.12 -14.67 -18.71
CA GLY A 1039 4.43 -15.14 -17.36
C GLY A 1039 4.72 -16.63 -17.32
N THR A 1040 4.81 -17.19 -16.12
CA THR A 1040 5.12 -18.63 -15.92
C THR A 1040 3.98 -19.57 -16.36
N SER A 1041 2.75 -19.07 -16.37
CA SER A 1041 1.58 -19.76 -16.93
C SER A 1041 0.55 -18.76 -17.47
N CYS A 1042 -0.39 -19.27 -18.26
CA CYS A 1042 -1.64 -18.63 -18.63
C CYS A 1042 -2.80 -19.62 -18.40
N ASP A 1043 -3.90 -19.14 -17.81
CA ASP A 1043 -5.01 -19.96 -17.29
C ASP A 1043 -6.35 -19.31 -17.68
N SER A 1044 -7.26 -20.02 -18.33
CA SER A 1044 -8.59 -19.51 -18.71
C SER A 1044 -9.47 -19.15 -17.51
N GLY A 1045 -9.08 -19.54 -16.30
CA GLY A 1045 -9.92 -19.47 -15.11
C GLY A 1045 -11.05 -20.50 -15.16
N THR A 1046 -11.86 -20.54 -14.10
CA THR A 1046 -12.93 -21.53 -13.89
C THR A 1046 -14.30 -21.05 -14.38
N SER A 1047 -14.36 -20.11 -15.33
CA SER A 1047 -15.62 -19.45 -15.72
C SER A 1047 -15.71 -18.93 -17.15
N LEU A 1048 -14.58 -18.71 -17.86
CA LEU A 1048 -14.65 -18.26 -19.26
C LEU A 1048 -15.15 -19.38 -20.18
N LEU A 1049 -14.65 -20.60 -19.97
CA LEU A 1049 -14.98 -21.81 -20.75
C LEU A 1049 -15.99 -22.73 -20.04
N LEU A 1050 -16.65 -22.23 -18.98
CA LEU A 1050 -17.56 -23.05 -18.17
C LEU A 1050 -18.97 -23.03 -18.76
N GLY A 1051 -19.22 -23.96 -19.68
CA GLY A 1051 -20.54 -24.21 -20.25
C GLY A 1051 -20.45 -25.17 -21.43
N ARG A 1052 -21.46 -25.14 -22.31
CA ARG A 1052 -21.40 -25.74 -23.64
C ARG A 1052 -22.23 -24.94 -24.66
N GLY A 1053 -21.57 -24.10 -25.46
CA GLY A 1053 -22.21 -23.31 -26.51
C GLY A 1053 -23.46 -22.53 -26.05
N THR A 1054 -24.52 -22.56 -26.86
CA THR A 1054 -25.81 -21.89 -26.57
C THR A 1054 -26.77 -22.70 -25.70
N MET A 1055 -26.37 -23.86 -25.16
CA MET A 1055 -27.34 -24.85 -24.68
C MET A 1055 -27.89 -24.58 -23.28
N SER A 1056 -29.13 -25.03 -23.06
CA SER A 1056 -29.86 -24.85 -21.80
C SER A 1056 -29.41 -25.86 -20.74
N GLY A 1057 -28.81 -25.37 -19.65
CA GLY A 1057 -28.24 -26.18 -18.57
C GLY A 1057 -26.86 -25.66 -18.13
N GLY A 1058 -26.13 -25.04 -19.06
CA GLY A 1058 -24.88 -24.34 -18.82
C GLY A 1058 -24.43 -23.64 -20.10
N THR A 1059 -24.96 -22.45 -20.35
CA THR A 1059 -24.58 -21.64 -21.52
C THR A 1059 -23.19 -21.06 -21.31
N GLU A 1060 -22.32 -21.22 -22.29
CA GLU A 1060 -20.90 -20.91 -22.19
C GLU A 1060 -20.62 -19.41 -22.44
N VAL A 1061 -19.69 -18.83 -21.67
CA VAL A 1061 -19.60 -17.37 -21.54
C VAL A 1061 -18.70 -16.79 -22.63
N ASN A 1062 -19.35 -16.23 -23.65
CA ASN A 1062 -18.78 -15.77 -24.93
C ASN A 1062 -18.42 -16.89 -25.93
N HIS A 1063 -19.19 -17.98 -25.90
CA HIS A 1063 -19.12 -19.06 -26.88
C HIS A 1063 -19.03 -18.54 -28.34
N PRO A 1064 -18.30 -19.23 -29.24
CA PRO A 1064 -17.61 -20.52 -29.05
C PRO A 1064 -16.17 -20.36 -28.49
N ASN A 1065 -15.82 -19.22 -27.87
CA ASN A 1065 -14.48 -18.87 -27.35
C ASN A 1065 -13.25 -19.15 -28.26
N THR A 1066 -13.44 -19.46 -29.54
CA THR A 1066 -12.37 -19.64 -30.54
C THR A 1066 -11.96 -18.32 -31.19
N ILE A 1067 -10.69 -18.26 -31.56
CA ILE A 1067 -10.07 -17.11 -32.21
C ILE A 1067 -10.83 -16.74 -33.49
N ASN A 1068 -11.32 -15.51 -33.56
CA ASN A 1068 -12.18 -14.96 -34.61
C ASN A 1068 -13.48 -15.75 -34.86
N ASN A 1069 -13.98 -16.51 -33.88
CA ASN A 1069 -15.06 -17.51 -34.04
C ASN A 1069 -14.74 -18.53 -35.16
N SER A 1070 -13.46 -18.94 -35.28
CA SER A 1070 -12.97 -19.80 -36.37
C SER A 1070 -13.41 -21.26 -36.31
N CYS A 1071 -13.98 -21.71 -35.19
CA CYS A 1071 -14.76 -22.94 -35.11
C CYS A 1071 -16.02 -22.72 -34.28
N THR A 1072 -17.01 -23.58 -34.45
CA THR A 1072 -18.29 -23.55 -33.73
C THR A 1072 -18.56 -24.87 -33.07
N ASP A 1073 -19.07 -24.81 -31.85
CA ASP A 1073 -19.44 -25.92 -30.98
C ASP A 1073 -20.52 -26.84 -31.61
N GLY A 1074 -20.55 -28.08 -31.12
CA GLY A 1074 -21.62 -29.03 -31.38
C GLY A 1074 -22.98 -28.51 -30.91
N ASN A 1075 -24.04 -28.83 -31.66
CA ASN A 1075 -25.39 -28.36 -31.42
C ASN A 1075 -26.28 -29.36 -30.67
N SER A 1076 -25.69 -30.37 -30.04
CA SER A 1076 -26.38 -31.46 -29.32
C SER A 1076 -25.67 -31.83 -28.02
N GLY A 1077 -26.43 -32.40 -27.10
CA GLY A 1077 -25.97 -32.80 -25.76
C GLY A 1077 -26.53 -31.93 -24.65
N THR A 1078 -26.00 -32.09 -23.44
CA THR A 1078 -26.31 -31.33 -22.23
C THR A 1078 -25.00 -31.08 -21.47
N PHE A 1079 -24.82 -29.85 -21.00
CA PHE A 1079 -23.64 -29.47 -20.19
C PHE A 1079 -23.51 -30.36 -18.95
N HIS A 1080 -22.28 -30.81 -18.65
CA HIS A 1080 -21.98 -31.79 -17.60
C HIS A 1080 -22.81 -33.09 -17.70
N SER A 1081 -23.10 -33.52 -18.93
CA SER A 1081 -23.51 -34.89 -19.27
C SER A 1081 -22.69 -35.38 -20.45
N ASP A 1082 -22.67 -34.58 -21.52
CA ASP A 1082 -21.91 -34.74 -22.76
C ASP A 1082 -20.61 -33.89 -22.70
N GLU A 1083 -19.79 -33.99 -23.75
CA GLU A 1083 -18.46 -33.36 -23.89
C GLU A 1083 -18.45 -31.85 -23.63
N SER A 1084 -17.64 -31.37 -22.69
CA SER A 1084 -17.31 -29.93 -22.53
C SER A 1084 -15.85 -29.68 -22.17
N ASN A 1085 -15.33 -28.49 -22.47
CA ASN A 1085 -13.94 -28.02 -22.23
C ASN A 1085 -13.83 -27.01 -21.06
N ASP A 1086 -14.36 -27.33 -19.88
CA ASP A 1086 -14.53 -26.42 -18.72
C ASP A 1086 -13.36 -25.47 -18.36
N ARG A 1087 -12.09 -25.77 -18.71
CA ARG A 1087 -10.90 -24.91 -18.48
C ARG A 1087 -9.69 -25.30 -19.31
N LEU A 1088 -8.89 -24.32 -19.75
CA LEU A 1088 -7.56 -24.50 -20.36
C LEU A 1088 -6.46 -23.79 -19.55
N VAL A 1089 -5.30 -24.43 -19.43
CA VAL A 1089 -4.10 -23.86 -18.80
C VAL A 1089 -2.86 -24.25 -19.59
N ILE A 1090 -1.95 -23.30 -19.84
CA ILE A 1090 -0.58 -23.56 -20.28
C ILE A 1090 0.42 -23.05 -19.23
N ALA A 1091 1.41 -23.86 -18.87
CA ALA A 1091 2.44 -23.50 -17.89
C ALA A 1091 3.84 -23.96 -18.35
N SER A 1092 4.90 -23.26 -17.98
CA SER A 1092 6.27 -23.76 -18.16
C SER A 1092 6.52 -24.99 -17.27
N THR A 1093 7.34 -25.94 -17.73
CA THR A 1093 7.71 -27.11 -16.90
C THR A 1093 8.89 -26.84 -15.96
N ASP A 1094 9.57 -25.71 -16.09
CA ASP A 1094 10.74 -25.32 -15.29
C ASP A 1094 10.46 -24.16 -14.32
N GLY A 1095 9.22 -23.68 -14.24
CA GLY A 1095 8.81 -22.57 -13.38
C GLY A 1095 9.27 -21.19 -13.83
N THR A 1096 9.93 -21.07 -14.99
CA THR A 1096 10.29 -19.78 -15.59
C THR A 1096 9.18 -19.25 -16.49
N ALA A 1097 9.36 -18.10 -17.16
CA ALA A 1097 8.38 -17.61 -18.14
C ALA A 1097 8.15 -18.61 -19.28
N LEU A 1098 7.00 -18.52 -19.94
CA LEU A 1098 6.76 -19.16 -21.22
C LEU A 1098 7.72 -18.54 -22.26
N THR A 1099 8.83 -19.22 -22.55
CA THR A 1099 9.90 -18.77 -23.48
C THR A 1099 9.99 -19.71 -24.68
N HIS A 1100 10.22 -19.18 -25.88
CA HIS A 1100 10.44 -19.98 -27.09
C HIS A 1100 11.57 -21.00 -26.89
N GLY A 1101 11.41 -22.20 -27.45
CA GLY A 1101 12.34 -23.31 -27.28
C GLY A 1101 12.27 -24.04 -25.92
N LYS A 1102 11.48 -23.56 -24.94
CA LYS A 1102 11.23 -24.28 -23.68
C LYS A 1102 10.02 -25.21 -23.78
N THR A 1103 10.00 -26.22 -22.92
CA THR A 1103 8.85 -27.11 -22.75
C THR A 1103 7.77 -26.43 -21.92
N ALA A 1104 6.56 -26.39 -22.47
CA ALA A 1104 5.34 -26.01 -21.79
C ALA A 1104 4.40 -27.21 -21.66
N LYS A 1105 3.66 -27.27 -20.55
CA LYS A 1105 2.58 -28.22 -20.29
C LYS A 1105 1.25 -27.55 -20.60
N ILE A 1106 0.45 -28.16 -21.46
CA ILE A 1106 -0.98 -27.84 -21.60
C ILE A 1106 -1.77 -28.77 -20.67
N THR A 1107 -2.75 -28.21 -19.98
CA THR A 1107 -3.70 -28.93 -19.13
C THR A 1107 -5.10 -28.45 -19.50
N ALA A 1108 -6.00 -29.39 -19.81
CA ALA A 1108 -7.41 -29.12 -20.07
C ALA A 1108 -8.25 -29.85 -19.01
N THR A 1109 -9.28 -29.19 -18.50
CA THR A 1109 -10.37 -29.84 -17.76
C THR A 1109 -11.50 -30.08 -18.73
N VAL A 1110 -11.99 -31.32 -18.81
CA VAL A 1110 -13.03 -31.76 -19.73
C VAL A 1110 -14.07 -32.65 -19.04
N TRP A 1111 -15.29 -32.72 -19.55
CA TRP A 1111 -16.36 -33.59 -19.03
C TRP A 1111 -16.73 -34.71 -20.01
N ALA A 1112 -16.38 -35.97 -19.74
CA ALA A 1112 -16.53 -37.08 -20.69
C ALA A 1112 -17.84 -37.90 -20.55
N TRP A 1113 -18.35 -38.47 -21.65
CA TRP A 1113 -19.60 -39.26 -21.65
C TRP A 1113 -19.34 -40.73 -21.25
N ASN A 1114 -19.38 -40.99 -19.94
CA ASN A 1114 -19.34 -42.34 -19.33
C ASN A 1114 -18.01 -43.13 -19.48
N THR A 1115 -17.86 -44.24 -18.76
CA THR A 1115 -16.63 -45.07 -18.77
C THR A 1115 -16.54 -45.94 -20.02
N GLY A 1116 -15.43 -45.85 -20.76
CA GLY A 1116 -15.20 -46.61 -22.00
C GLY A 1116 -15.75 -45.93 -23.25
N SER A 1117 -15.76 -44.59 -23.25
CA SER A 1117 -16.35 -43.75 -24.27
C SER A 1117 -15.53 -43.68 -25.57
N SER A 1118 -16.04 -42.97 -26.57
CA SER A 1118 -15.38 -42.83 -27.89
C SER A 1118 -14.72 -41.47 -28.07
N ASP A 1119 -14.55 -40.76 -26.97
CA ASP A 1119 -14.33 -39.32 -26.93
C ASP A 1119 -12.82 -39.06 -27.03
N SER A 1120 -12.43 -37.89 -27.50
CA SER A 1120 -11.03 -37.57 -27.75
C SER A 1120 -10.78 -36.08 -27.64
N LEU A 1121 -9.83 -35.72 -26.77
CA LEU A 1121 -9.31 -34.37 -26.65
C LEU A 1121 -8.08 -34.24 -27.55
N ASP A 1122 -8.22 -33.56 -28.69
CA ASP A 1122 -7.10 -33.17 -29.52
C ASP A 1122 -6.59 -31.79 -29.08
N LEU A 1123 -5.31 -31.70 -28.71
CA LEU A 1123 -4.66 -30.45 -28.32
C LEU A 1123 -3.77 -29.93 -29.45
N TYR A 1124 -3.91 -28.65 -29.79
CA TYR A 1124 -3.14 -27.96 -30.84
C TYR A 1124 -2.40 -26.74 -30.28
N TYR A 1125 -1.38 -26.28 -31.01
CA TYR A 1125 -0.81 -24.93 -30.85
C TYR A 1125 -0.85 -24.16 -32.17
N ALA A 1126 -0.77 -22.83 -32.08
CA ALA A 1126 -0.48 -21.92 -33.18
C ALA A 1126 0.56 -20.88 -32.74
N ALA A 1127 1.64 -20.73 -33.52
CA ALA A 1127 2.76 -19.82 -33.22
C ALA A 1127 2.44 -18.32 -33.39
N ASN A 1128 1.24 -18.00 -33.89
CA ASN A 1128 0.73 -16.64 -34.09
C ASN A 1128 -0.78 -16.62 -33.81
N ALA A 1129 -1.21 -16.04 -32.70
CA ALA A 1129 -2.62 -15.98 -32.32
C ALA A 1129 -3.48 -15.07 -33.23
N SER A 1130 -2.89 -14.11 -33.94
CA SER A 1130 -3.62 -13.21 -34.85
C SER A 1130 -3.89 -13.83 -36.23
N SER A 1131 -3.20 -14.92 -36.57
CA SER A 1131 -3.43 -15.70 -37.79
C SER A 1131 -3.05 -17.17 -37.52
N PRO A 1132 -3.91 -17.92 -36.83
CA PRO A 1132 -3.54 -19.22 -36.30
C PRO A 1132 -3.47 -20.30 -37.39
N THR A 1133 -2.29 -20.89 -37.55
CA THR A 1133 -2.08 -22.16 -38.25
C THR A 1133 -1.92 -23.25 -37.20
N TRP A 1134 -2.96 -24.07 -37.02
CA TRP A 1134 -3.01 -25.08 -35.96
C TRP A 1134 -2.16 -26.31 -36.27
N VAL A 1135 -1.33 -26.72 -35.31
CA VAL A 1135 -0.48 -27.92 -35.35
C VAL A 1135 -0.84 -28.83 -34.18
N LEU A 1136 -1.15 -30.09 -34.48
CA LEU A 1136 -1.53 -31.10 -33.48
C LEU A 1136 -0.33 -31.44 -32.57
N ILE A 1137 -0.56 -31.38 -31.26
CA ILE A 1137 0.39 -31.84 -30.23
C ILE A 1137 0.13 -33.31 -29.90
N GLY A 1138 -1.14 -33.69 -29.79
CA GLY A 1138 -1.56 -35.07 -29.58
C GLY A 1138 -3.03 -35.19 -29.20
N THR A 1139 -3.53 -36.42 -29.29
CA THR A 1139 -4.88 -36.81 -28.86
C THR A 1139 -4.79 -37.50 -27.50
N LEU A 1140 -5.65 -37.11 -26.56
CA LEU A 1140 -5.80 -37.68 -25.23
C LEU A 1140 -7.20 -38.27 -25.08
N THR A 1141 -7.31 -39.49 -24.56
CA THR A 1141 -8.59 -40.18 -24.35
C THR A 1141 -8.95 -40.15 -22.86
N PRO A 1142 -10.18 -39.77 -22.47
CA PRO A 1142 -10.63 -39.87 -21.09
C PRO A 1142 -10.70 -41.33 -20.62
N THR A 1143 -10.44 -41.56 -19.33
CA THR A 1143 -10.39 -42.90 -18.72
C THR A 1143 -11.70 -43.30 -18.03
N ALA A 1144 -12.54 -42.33 -17.70
CA ALA A 1144 -13.85 -42.50 -17.10
C ALA A 1144 -14.86 -41.51 -17.71
N GLY A 1145 -16.10 -41.53 -17.22
CA GLY A 1145 -17.06 -40.45 -17.47
C GLY A 1145 -16.94 -39.34 -16.41
N GLY A 1146 -17.50 -38.17 -16.72
CA GLY A 1146 -17.46 -36.99 -15.88
C GLY A 1146 -16.16 -36.20 -15.98
N GLN A 1147 -16.04 -35.20 -15.09
CA GLN A 1147 -14.91 -34.25 -15.07
C GLN A 1147 -13.55 -34.96 -14.93
N GLN A 1148 -12.64 -34.69 -15.85
CA GLN A 1148 -11.25 -35.14 -15.84
C GLN A 1148 -10.32 -34.00 -16.23
N THR A 1149 -9.07 -34.07 -15.74
CA THR A 1149 -8.01 -33.13 -16.11
C THR A 1149 -6.96 -33.86 -16.92
N LEU A 1150 -6.96 -33.64 -18.24
CA LEU A 1150 -6.04 -34.24 -19.20
C LEU A 1150 -4.89 -33.27 -19.49
N SER A 1151 -3.68 -33.78 -19.77
CA SER A 1151 -2.54 -32.90 -20.03
C SER A 1151 -1.44 -33.54 -20.88
N THR A 1152 -0.70 -32.70 -21.60
CA THR A 1152 0.45 -33.08 -22.44
C THR A 1152 1.51 -31.96 -22.42
N THR A 1153 2.70 -32.22 -22.98
CA THR A 1153 3.80 -31.24 -23.07
C THR A 1153 4.27 -31.06 -24.50
N PHE A 1154 4.63 -29.83 -24.87
CA PHE A 1154 5.24 -29.49 -26.16
C PHE A 1154 6.31 -28.42 -26.00
N THR A 1155 7.19 -28.29 -26.99
CA THR A 1155 8.17 -27.20 -27.03
C THR A 1155 7.54 -25.97 -27.67
N LEU A 1156 7.61 -24.83 -26.99
CA LEU A 1156 7.08 -23.56 -27.49
C LEU A 1156 7.82 -23.15 -28.79
N PRO A 1157 7.11 -22.91 -29.91
CA PRO A 1157 7.71 -22.39 -31.14
C PRO A 1157 8.18 -20.94 -30.97
N THR A 1158 8.84 -20.40 -32.00
CA THR A 1158 9.16 -18.97 -32.10
C THR A 1158 7.93 -18.15 -32.45
N GLY A 1159 7.57 -17.18 -31.61
CA GLY A 1159 6.48 -16.23 -31.83
C GLY A 1159 6.07 -15.56 -30.52
N SER A 1160 5.80 -14.25 -30.51
CA SER A 1160 5.61 -13.47 -29.27
C SER A 1160 4.20 -13.54 -28.68
N VAL A 1161 3.18 -13.85 -29.48
CA VAL A 1161 1.81 -14.11 -29.02
C VAL A 1161 1.30 -15.37 -29.70
N GLN A 1162 1.07 -16.40 -28.90
CA GLN A 1162 0.74 -17.75 -29.35
C GLN A 1162 -0.63 -18.15 -28.82
N ALA A 1163 -1.17 -19.23 -29.38
CA ALA A 1163 -2.42 -19.81 -28.91
C ALA A 1163 -2.31 -21.33 -28.79
N ILE A 1164 -3.13 -21.91 -27.93
CA ILE A 1164 -3.45 -23.34 -27.90
C ILE A 1164 -4.93 -23.53 -28.17
N ARG A 1165 -5.31 -24.69 -28.72
CA ARG A 1165 -6.71 -25.12 -28.90
C ARG A 1165 -6.94 -26.45 -28.22
N ALA A 1166 -8.07 -26.59 -27.54
CA ALA A 1166 -8.72 -27.87 -27.31
C ALA A 1166 -9.83 -28.09 -28.34
N ASN A 1167 -9.87 -29.31 -28.88
CA ASN A 1167 -11.06 -29.86 -29.51
C ASN A 1167 -11.39 -31.14 -28.74
N PHE A 1168 -12.54 -31.17 -28.06
CA PHE A 1168 -13.03 -32.36 -27.39
C PHE A 1168 -14.26 -32.87 -28.14
N ARG A 1169 -14.13 -34.05 -28.76
CA ARG A 1169 -15.06 -34.56 -29.78
C ARG A 1169 -15.50 -35.99 -29.52
N TYR A 1170 -16.70 -36.31 -29.98
CA TYR A 1170 -17.25 -37.66 -29.99
C TYR A 1170 -16.91 -38.39 -31.29
N GLN A 1171 -16.12 -39.48 -31.22
CA GLN A 1171 -15.68 -40.26 -32.38
C GLN A 1171 -14.88 -39.43 -33.42
N GLY A 1172 -14.78 -39.92 -34.66
CA GLY A 1172 -14.07 -39.26 -35.75
C GLY A 1172 -12.54 -39.37 -35.69
N SER A 1173 -11.90 -38.48 -36.45
CA SER A 1173 -10.44 -38.35 -36.58
C SER A 1173 -10.02 -36.92 -36.26
N ALA A 1174 -8.81 -36.73 -35.75
CA ALA A 1174 -8.35 -35.43 -35.28
C ALA A 1174 -8.42 -34.31 -36.32
N SER A 1175 -9.03 -33.18 -35.94
CA SER A 1175 -9.13 -31.94 -36.71
C SER A 1175 -9.03 -30.73 -35.77
N SER A 1176 -8.40 -29.63 -36.20
CA SER A 1176 -8.38 -28.38 -35.43
C SER A 1176 -9.74 -27.67 -35.40
N CYS A 1177 -10.70 -28.15 -36.17
CA CYS A 1177 -12.12 -27.83 -36.10
C CYS A 1177 -12.87 -29.04 -36.67
N SER A 1178 -13.52 -29.84 -35.82
CA SER A 1178 -14.39 -30.93 -36.27
C SER A 1178 -15.85 -30.47 -36.26
N THR A 1179 -16.75 -31.32 -36.75
CA THR A 1179 -18.16 -30.97 -37.03
C THR A 1179 -19.12 -32.02 -36.48
N GLY A 1180 -18.73 -32.74 -35.44
CA GLY A 1180 -19.61 -33.63 -34.70
C GLY A 1180 -20.63 -32.80 -33.92
N SER A 1181 -21.87 -33.32 -33.82
CA SER A 1181 -22.93 -32.67 -33.05
C SER A 1181 -22.64 -32.55 -31.55
N TYR A 1182 -21.63 -33.29 -31.07
CA TYR A 1182 -21.16 -33.33 -29.69
C TYR A 1182 -19.69 -32.92 -29.57
N ASP A 1183 -19.18 -32.06 -30.46
CA ASP A 1183 -17.82 -31.50 -30.33
C ASP A 1183 -17.82 -30.17 -29.54
N ASP A 1184 -16.69 -29.81 -28.92
CA ASP A 1184 -16.51 -28.58 -28.11
C ASP A 1184 -15.11 -28.02 -28.39
N HIS A 1185 -14.98 -26.70 -28.60
CA HIS A 1185 -13.82 -26.10 -29.27
C HIS A 1185 -13.34 -24.80 -28.61
N ASP A 1186 -12.15 -24.79 -28.01
CA ASP A 1186 -11.72 -23.68 -27.14
C ASP A 1186 -10.29 -23.25 -27.39
N ASP A 1187 -10.06 -21.93 -27.42
CA ASP A 1187 -8.73 -21.35 -27.57
C ASP A 1187 -8.25 -20.65 -26.29
N LEU A 1188 -6.94 -20.65 -26.05
CA LEU A 1188 -6.30 -19.83 -25.02
C LEU A 1188 -5.07 -19.10 -25.59
N VAL A 1189 -5.07 -17.77 -25.50
CA VAL A 1189 -4.03 -16.88 -26.05
C VAL A 1189 -3.08 -16.39 -24.96
N PHE A 1190 -1.78 -16.48 -25.22
CA PHE A 1190 -0.73 -16.12 -24.26
C PHE A 1190 0.49 -15.52 -24.95
N ALA A 1191 1.24 -14.70 -24.22
CA ALA A 1191 2.49 -14.10 -24.71
C ALA A 1191 3.71 -14.95 -24.33
N VAL A 1192 4.69 -15.00 -25.22
CA VAL A 1192 5.91 -15.82 -25.09
C VAL A 1192 7.15 -14.94 -25.28
N GLN A 1193 8.18 -15.16 -24.45
CA GLN A 1193 9.49 -14.50 -24.50
C GLN A 1193 10.45 -15.18 -25.49
#